data_AF-A0A2D5Z916-F1
#
_entry.id   AF-A0A2D5Z916-F1
#
_cell.length_a   1.000
_cell.length_b   1.000
_cell.length_c   1.000
_cell.angle_alpha   90.00
_cell.angle_beta   90.00
_cell.angle_gamma   90.00
#
_symmetry.space_group_name_H-M   'P 1'
#
loop_
_entity.id
_entity.type
_entity.pdbx_description
1 polymer ?
#
loop_
_entity_poly.entity_id
_entity_poly.type
_entity_poly.pdbx_seq_one_letter_code
_entity_poly.pdbx_strand_id
1 'polypeptide(L)'
;MNVGNSMTYLVTDTDSSVSAQTMFFGGAGSGSPGGTAAMTVSDSGHVGVTNDTQFFTATSSLTVNGGTFSTGTLTNDPGVISTISITDPVGGTALTVGTNDGDSTFDGLIQDATGSGSLKKTGNGTLTLTGDNSYTGGTIIDGGNLALGHSNAAGFGPITVLGSTIDYAGTVNIDNDIELQNDVTLNVDTGTATQGRINESGGSYGITKTGSGNLNLSKNNTFSGATIISAGRIRLGNANALRNSTVSVNVDNGLAVNFQDTTVAGLAGNGDLNIGSRRFRVDGSAETEYTGSITGTIGSQLIHETGGSLTLSGVDSVNTLFLTKIESGGRIVLTEGASLSGSLNIGSFGDGDLTLQSGATVSLGSGLLGGEFGDDGIALVTGNGSSWFSRGLQLGGQHESVRGGTGTLTIEESGDVLVDGETEFLSSVSSITVNGGTFTTDRLTNHPGVTATISISDIDLNTPALTVGLSNGSSTFDGLIEDASSAGSLKKIAPAAEQPGALTLTGANTYTGGTIIEGGKLLANNTTGSATGTGGVTVTENGTLGGTGSSAATTTVNAGGTVAPGEAGPSLGVLTVDDVVFETGSTFAAELAGAGGVEGTDFDQLIVNNTAMINGGMLDLSYVDAFTAAPGDSFLILVAGDLLGAFDLIDFPVGQQWFATYNRQVGTLTVGVVPEPASGLLLALGLVTASSWCRCSRPAR
;
A
#
# COMPACT_ATOMS: atom_id res chain seq x y z
N MET A 1 -18.06 -65.66 -10.70
CA MET A 1 -18.42 -66.55 -9.58
C MET A 1 -19.79 -66.13 -9.09
N ASN A 2 -20.78 -67.02 -9.17
CA ASN A 2 -22.08 -66.76 -8.57
C ASN A 2 -22.05 -67.27 -7.12
N VAL A 3 -22.11 -66.37 -6.15
CA VAL A 3 -22.35 -66.73 -4.75
C VAL A 3 -23.84 -67.01 -4.67
N GLY A 4 -24.24 -68.21 -5.09
CA GLY A 4 -25.64 -68.54 -5.41
C GLY A 4 -26.61 -68.45 -4.22
N ASN A 5 -27.89 -68.69 -4.50
CA ASN A 5 -28.98 -68.60 -3.53
C ASN A 5 -28.73 -69.49 -2.29
N SER A 6 -28.66 -68.88 -1.11
CA SER A 6 -28.46 -69.53 0.20
C SER A 6 -27.06 -70.14 0.42
N MET A 7 -26.02 -69.59 -0.22
CA MET A 7 -24.63 -70.02 -0.03
C MET A 7 -23.86 -69.09 0.90
N THR A 8 -23.12 -69.68 1.83
CA THR A 8 -22.10 -69.00 2.64
C THR A 8 -20.72 -69.46 2.19
N TYR A 9 -19.88 -68.54 1.71
CA TYR A 9 -18.48 -68.82 1.38
C TYR A 9 -17.56 -68.31 2.49
N LEU A 10 -16.55 -69.10 2.86
CA LEU A 10 -15.53 -68.73 3.83
C LEU A 10 -14.16 -68.88 3.18
N VAL A 11 -13.37 -67.80 3.20
CA VAL A 11 -11.97 -67.75 2.72
C VAL A 11 -11.10 -67.38 3.92
N THR A 12 -10.26 -68.30 4.39
CA THR A 12 -9.49 -68.16 5.65
C THR A 12 -8.03 -68.57 5.44
N ASP A 13 -7.10 -67.96 6.19
CA ASP A 13 -5.65 -68.25 6.18
C ASP A 13 -4.89 -67.63 5.00
N THR A 14 -3.59 -67.39 5.17
CA THR A 14 -2.72 -66.67 4.21
C THR A 14 -2.58 -67.36 2.86
N ASP A 15 -2.77 -68.69 2.82
CA ASP A 15 -2.65 -69.49 1.61
C ASP A 15 -3.98 -69.57 0.82
N SER A 16 -5.08 -69.09 1.39
CA SER A 16 -6.39 -69.12 0.74
C SER A 16 -6.61 -67.89 -0.14
N SER A 17 -6.62 -68.12 -1.46
CA SER A 17 -6.97 -67.10 -2.45
C SER A 17 -8.13 -67.52 -3.34
N VAL A 18 -9.06 -66.60 -3.58
CA VAL A 18 -10.10 -66.74 -4.60
C VAL A 18 -9.86 -65.70 -5.69
N SER A 19 -9.81 -66.13 -6.95
CA SER A 19 -9.79 -65.25 -8.11
C SER A 19 -11.03 -65.47 -8.96
N ALA A 20 -11.70 -64.38 -9.35
CA ALA A 20 -12.84 -64.40 -10.24
C ALA A 20 -12.77 -63.22 -11.22
N GLN A 21 -13.42 -63.35 -12.38
CA GLN A 21 -13.63 -62.19 -13.25
C GLN A 21 -14.76 -61.31 -12.71
N THR A 22 -15.94 -61.90 -12.53
CA THR A 22 -17.11 -61.23 -11.95
C THR A 22 -17.54 -61.94 -10.67
N MET A 23 -18.18 -61.25 -9.74
CA MET A 23 -18.75 -61.84 -8.52
C MET A 23 -20.16 -61.31 -8.29
N PHE A 24 -21.12 -62.21 -8.19
CA PHE A 24 -22.52 -61.87 -7.96
C PHE A 24 -22.98 -62.37 -6.60
N PHE A 25 -23.59 -61.47 -5.83
CA PHE A 25 -24.18 -61.73 -4.52
C PHE A 25 -25.71 -61.75 -4.63
N GLY A 26 -26.28 -62.95 -4.64
CA GLY A 26 -27.71 -63.19 -4.87
C GLY A 26 -28.09 -63.23 -6.36
N GLY A 27 -29.20 -63.92 -6.67
CA GLY A 27 -29.92 -63.94 -7.95
C GLY A 27 -29.11 -63.70 -9.24
N ALA A 28 -28.64 -64.76 -9.91
CA ALA A 28 -27.99 -64.59 -11.22
C ALA A 28 -29.00 -64.49 -12.38
N GLY A 29 -28.80 -63.48 -13.23
CA GLY A 29 -29.39 -63.39 -14.57
C GLY A 29 -30.74 -62.67 -14.61
N SER A 30 -30.98 -62.01 -15.74
CA SER A 30 -32.17 -61.19 -16.01
C SER A 30 -33.47 -61.91 -15.64
N GLY A 31 -34.01 -61.64 -14.45
CA GLY A 31 -35.38 -62.03 -14.07
C GLY A 31 -35.58 -62.95 -12.86
N SER A 32 -34.59 -63.23 -12.00
CA SER A 32 -34.84 -63.99 -10.74
C SER A 32 -34.50 -63.19 -9.47
N PRO A 33 -35.40 -62.30 -9.00
CA PRO A 33 -35.23 -61.62 -7.72
C PRO A 33 -35.45 -62.64 -6.58
N GLY A 34 -34.36 -63.17 -6.03
CA GLY A 34 -34.43 -64.04 -4.86
C GLY A 34 -33.12 -64.73 -4.51
N GLY A 35 -32.80 -64.76 -3.22
CA GLY A 35 -31.66 -65.47 -2.64
C GLY A 35 -30.76 -64.59 -1.77
N THR A 36 -30.37 -65.10 -0.60
CA THR A 36 -29.35 -64.50 0.28
C THR A 36 -28.01 -65.14 -0.03
N ALA A 37 -26.99 -64.34 -0.30
CA ALA A 37 -25.61 -64.80 -0.46
C ALA A 37 -24.72 -64.14 0.58
N ALA A 38 -23.91 -64.91 1.28
CA ALA A 38 -22.96 -64.39 2.26
C ALA A 38 -21.55 -64.86 1.92
N MET A 39 -20.57 -63.95 2.03
CA MET A 39 -19.15 -64.31 1.96
C MET A 39 -18.41 -63.72 3.14
N THR A 40 -17.56 -64.52 3.78
CA THR A 40 -16.62 -64.08 4.81
C THR A 40 -15.19 -64.33 4.33
N VAL A 41 -14.35 -63.29 4.37
CA VAL A 41 -12.91 -63.37 4.13
C VAL A 41 -12.21 -63.04 5.44
N SER A 42 -11.50 -63.98 6.04
CA SER A 42 -10.85 -63.81 7.35
C SER A 42 -9.43 -64.33 7.40
N ASP A 43 -8.74 -64.11 8.52
CA ASP A 43 -7.46 -64.72 8.85
C ASP A 43 -6.39 -64.54 7.75
N SER A 44 -6.26 -63.34 7.17
CA SER A 44 -5.36 -63.01 6.04
C SER A 44 -5.71 -63.64 4.68
N GLY A 45 -6.87 -64.26 4.53
CA GLY A 45 -7.35 -64.75 3.23
C GLY A 45 -7.51 -63.62 2.20
N HIS A 46 -7.38 -63.96 0.92
CA HIS A 46 -7.42 -62.99 -0.19
C HIS A 46 -8.51 -63.32 -1.22
N VAL A 47 -9.27 -62.31 -1.64
CA VAL A 47 -10.21 -62.42 -2.77
C VAL A 47 -9.93 -61.33 -3.78
N GLY A 48 -9.72 -61.70 -5.04
CA GLY A 48 -9.52 -60.78 -6.16
C GLY A 48 -10.55 -60.98 -7.27
N VAL A 49 -11.31 -59.93 -7.59
CA VAL A 49 -12.35 -59.92 -8.62
C VAL A 49 -11.96 -58.92 -9.71
N THR A 50 -11.60 -59.36 -10.91
CA THR A 50 -10.98 -58.46 -11.90
C THR A 50 -11.94 -57.46 -12.55
N ASN A 51 -13.23 -57.76 -12.68
CA ASN A 51 -14.19 -56.92 -13.42
C ASN A 51 -15.23 -56.27 -12.50
N ASP A 52 -16.15 -57.03 -11.94
CA ASP A 52 -17.31 -56.47 -11.24
C ASP A 52 -17.76 -57.36 -10.09
N THR A 53 -18.02 -56.72 -8.95
CA THR A 53 -18.78 -57.27 -7.83
C THR A 53 -20.13 -56.57 -7.79
N GLN A 54 -21.22 -57.33 -7.89
CA GLN A 54 -22.58 -56.80 -7.88
C GLN A 54 -23.48 -57.54 -6.88
N PHE A 55 -24.26 -56.79 -6.09
CA PHE A 55 -25.30 -57.35 -5.22
C PHE A 55 -26.68 -57.19 -5.86
N PHE A 56 -27.44 -58.29 -5.93
CA PHE A 56 -28.80 -58.33 -6.49
C PHE A 56 -29.89 -58.39 -5.42
N THR A 57 -29.53 -58.58 -4.14
CA THR A 57 -30.50 -58.63 -3.03
C THR A 57 -29.96 -57.92 -1.80
N ALA A 58 -30.84 -57.19 -1.09
CA ALA A 58 -30.48 -56.45 0.13
C ALA A 58 -30.08 -57.35 1.30
N THR A 59 -30.46 -58.63 1.24
CA THR A 59 -30.10 -59.64 2.23
C THR A 59 -28.73 -60.26 2.00
N SER A 60 -28.09 -60.00 0.86
CA SER A 60 -26.74 -60.50 0.59
C SER A 60 -25.69 -59.60 1.23
N SER A 61 -24.62 -60.21 1.73
CA SER A 61 -23.60 -59.51 2.50
C SER A 61 -22.18 -60.01 2.21
N LEU A 62 -21.22 -59.09 2.27
CA LEU A 62 -19.79 -59.40 2.27
C LEU A 62 -19.20 -58.99 3.63
N THR A 63 -18.48 -59.90 4.27
CA THR A 63 -17.73 -59.64 5.50
C THR A 63 -16.25 -59.86 5.22
N VAL A 64 -15.41 -58.84 5.40
CA VAL A 64 -13.95 -58.96 5.35
C VAL A 64 -13.43 -58.71 6.75
N ASN A 65 -13.08 -59.78 7.48
CA ASN A 65 -12.66 -59.72 8.88
C ASN A 65 -11.20 -60.18 9.05
N GLY A 66 -10.26 -59.28 8.79
CA GLY A 66 -8.82 -59.57 8.84
C GLY A 66 -8.26 -60.27 7.61
N GLY A 67 -9.04 -60.41 6.54
CA GLY A 67 -8.56 -60.74 5.20
C GLY A 67 -8.56 -59.51 4.28
N THR A 68 -8.46 -59.73 2.96
CA THR A 68 -8.49 -58.68 1.94
C THR A 68 -9.43 -59.05 0.79
N PHE A 69 -10.24 -58.08 0.34
CA PHE A 69 -11.11 -58.21 -0.83
C PHE A 69 -10.81 -57.09 -1.81
N SER A 70 -10.50 -57.44 -3.05
CA SER A 70 -10.21 -56.49 -4.12
C SER A 70 -11.13 -56.73 -5.30
N THR A 71 -11.69 -55.66 -5.86
CA THR A 71 -12.58 -55.74 -7.02
C THR A 71 -12.35 -54.63 -8.04
N GLY A 72 -12.63 -54.92 -9.32
CA GLY A 72 -12.73 -53.93 -10.39
C GLY A 72 -13.80 -52.89 -10.06
N THR A 73 -15.06 -53.17 -10.35
CA THR A 73 -16.19 -52.31 -10.01
C THR A 73 -17.00 -52.88 -8.85
N LEU A 74 -17.60 -52.01 -8.05
CA LEU A 74 -18.49 -52.37 -6.95
C LEU A 74 -19.85 -51.70 -7.15
N THR A 75 -20.90 -52.49 -7.28
CA THR A 75 -22.26 -51.98 -7.56
C THR A 75 -23.34 -52.73 -6.81
N ASN A 76 -24.48 -52.06 -6.61
CA ASN A 76 -25.74 -52.72 -6.33
C ASN A 76 -26.62 -52.70 -7.59
N ASP A 77 -27.47 -53.70 -7.75
CA ASP A 77 -28.56 -53.65 -8.73
C ASP A 77 -29.53 -52.51 -8.36
N PRO A 78 -30.17 -51.82 -9.33
CA PRO A 78 -31.03 -50.67 -9.04
C PRO A 78 -32.12 -50.98 -8.00
N GLY A 79 -32.11 -50.24 -6.88
CA GLY A 79 -33.07 -50.40 -5.79
C GLY A 79 -32.66 -51.45 -4.73
N VAL A 80 -31.47 -52.04 -4.85
CA VAL A 80 -30.89 -52.94 -3.85
C VAL A 80 -29.97 -52.15 -2.93
N ILE A 81 -30.18 -52.25 -1.62
CA ILE A 81 -29.28 -51.67 -0.60
C ILE A 81 -28.68 -52.83 0.18
N SER A 82 -27.43 -53.20 -0.14
CA SER A 82 -26.71 -54.31 0.50
C SER A 82 -25.85 -53.85 1.67
N THR A 83 -25.24 -54.79 2.39
CA THR A 83 -24.30 -54.51 3.49
C THR A 83 -22.94 -55.16 3.26
N ILE A 84 -21.88 -54.39 3.46
CA ILE A 84 -20.50 -54.86 3.54
C ILE A 84 -19.96 -54.55 4.94
N SER A 85 -19.43 -55.55 5.63
CA SER A 85 -18.75 -55.39 6.92
C SER A 85 -17.25 -55.58 6.75
N ILE A 86 -16.43 -54.66 7.24
CA ILE A 86 -14.97 -54.69 7.07
C ILE A 86 -14.23 -54.53 8.41
N THR A 87 -13.11 -55.22 8.57
CA THR A 87 -12.18 -55.06 9.69
C THR A 87 -10.77 -55.38 9.23
N ASP A 88 -9.83 -54.53 9.62
CA ASP A 88 -8.41 -54.74 9.43
C ASP A 88 -7.67 -54.64 10.78
N PRO A 89 -7.38 -55.78 11.44
CA PRO A 89 -6.73 -55.80 12.74
C PRO A 89 -5.21 -55.50 12.67
N VAL A 90 -4.60 -55.45 11.48
CA VAL A 90 -3.16 -55.29 11.27
C VAL A 90 -2.76 -53.95 10.66
N GLY A 91 -3.73 -53.08 10.35
CA GLY A 91 -3.49 -51.72 9.83
C GLY A 91 -3.27 -51.66 8.31
N GLY A 92 -3.78 -52.62 7.55
CA GLY A 92 -3.75 -52.63 6.08
C GLY A 92 -5.01 -52.07 5.40
N THR A 93 -5.42 -52.70 4.29
CA THR A 93 -6.64 -52.39 3.53
C THR A 93 -7.56 -53.60 3.45
N ALA A 94 -8.75 -53.52 4.06
CA ALA A 94 -9.73 -54.61 4.01
C ALA A 94 -10.42 -54.71 2.64
N LEU A 95 -10.91 -53.59 2.09
CA LEU A 95 -11.63 -53.54 0.82
C LEU A 95 -10.91 -52.63 -0.19
N THR A 96 -10.55 -53.14 -1.35
CA THR A 96 -10.01 -52.37 -2.48
C THR A 96 -11.01 -52.38 -3.65
N VAL A 97 -11.31 -51.20 -4.21
CA VAL A 97 -12.23 -51.03 -5.33
C VAL A 97 -11.55 -50.22 -6.43
N GLY A 98 -11.79 -50.58 -7.69
CA GLY A 98 -11.35 -49.84 -8.88
C GLY A 98 -10.19 -50.49 -9.63
N THR A 99 -9.88 -51.77 -9.41
CA THR A 99 -8.69 -52.42 -10.03
C THR A 99 -8.75 -52.55 -11.56
N ASN A 100 -9.87 -52.18 -12.20
CA ASN A 100 -10.07 -52.23 -13.65
C ASN A 100 -10.36 -50.86 -14.28
N ASP A 101 -10.10 -49.77 -13.54
CA ASP A 101 -10.38 -48.40 -13.96
C ASP A 101 -11.85 -48.08 -14.26
N GLY A 102 -12.79 -48.97 -13.90
CA GLY A 102 -14.21 -48.76 -14.12
C GLY A 102 -14.89 -47.90 -13.05
N ASP A 103 -15.95 -47.20 -13.45
CA ASP A 103 -16.80 -46.46 -12.52
C ASP A 103 -17.65 -47.42 -11.67
N SER A 104 -17.79 -47.09 -10.38
CA SER A 104 -18.54 -47.84 -9.38
C SER A 104 -19.55 -46.92 -8.72
N THR A 105 -20.76 -47.42 -8.46
CA THR A 105 -21.76 -46.73 -7.64
C THR A 105 -22.29 -47.71 -6.61
N PHE A 106 -22.04 -47.40 -5.34
CA PHE A 106 -22.47 -48.20 -4.22
C PHE A 106 -23.31 -47.33 -3.25
N ASP A 107 -24.57 -47.71 -3.09
CA ASP A 107 -25.58 -47.08 -2.23
C ASP A 107 -25.88 -47.90 -0.97
N GLY A 108 -25.19 -49.03 -0.78
CA GLY A 108 -25.27 -49.88 0.39
C GLY A 108 -24.53 -49.32 1.61
N LEU A 109 -24.65 -50.03 2.73
CA LEU A 109 -23.95 -49.75 3.98
C LEU A 109 -22.60 -50.47 4.02
N ILE A 110 -21.51 -49.72 4.19
CA ILE A 110 -20.21 -50.23 4.61
C ILE A 110 -20.03 -49.91 6.10
N GLN A 111 -19.77 -50.92 6.91
CA GLN A 111 -19.62 -50.79 8.37
C GLN A 111 -18.41 -51.57 8.88
N ASP A 112 -17.99 -51.28 10.11
CA ASP A 112 -17.00 -52.12 10.79
C ASP A 112 -17.59 -53.51 11.11
N ALA A 113 -16.78 -54.57 11.01
CA ALA A 113 -17.18 -55.92 11.45
C ALA A 113 -16.93 -56.11 12.95
N THR A 114 -15.72 -56.52 13.36
CA THR A 114 -15.35 -56.70 14.78
C THR A 114 -14.36 -55.64 15.29
N GLY A 115 -13.90 -54.76 14.41
CA GLY A 115 -12.98 -53.66 14.67
C GLY A 115 -12.88 -52.75 13.44
N SER A 116 -12.04 -51.71 13.50
CA SER A 116 -11.89 -50.73 12.43
C SER A 116 -11.50 -51.40 11.11
N GLY A 117 -12.25 -51.13 10.04
CA GLY A 117 -11.90 -51.52 8.67
C GLY A 117 -11.67 -50.32 7.76
N SER A 118 -10.77 -50.49 6.78
CA SER A 118 -10.40 -49.45 5.82
C SER A 118 -10.83 -49.80 4.40
N LEU A 119 -11.15 -48.76 3.63
CA LEU A 119 -11.51 -48.82 2.21
C LEU A 119 -10.39 -48.18 1.38
N LYS A 120 -10.00 -48.80 0.27
CA LYS A 120 -9.10 -48.20 -0.72
C LYS A 120 -9.77 -48.09 -2.08
N LYS A 121 -9.77 -46.88 -2.62
CA LYS A 121 -10.07 -46.61 -4.02
C LYS A 121 -8.77 -46.60 -4.83
N THR A 122 -8.72 -47.35 -5.92
CA THR A 122 -7.60 -47.36 -6.88
C THR A 122 -8.10 -47.29 -8.32
N GLY A 123 -7.19 -47.21 -9.29
CA GLY A 123 -7.50 -47.07 -10.71
C GLY A 123 -8.15 -45.74 -11.09
N ASN A 124 -8.33 -45.49 -12.38
CA ASN A 124 -8.71 -44.18 -12.92
C ASN A 124 -10.21 -43.86 -12.82
N GLY A 125 -11.07 -44.86 -12.61
CA GLY A 125 -12.52 -44.68 -12.53
C GLY A 125 -12.99 -43.90 -11.30
N THR A 126 -14.28 -43.62 -11.22
CA THR A 126 -14.94 -42.97 -10.09
C THR A 126 -15.59 -44.00 -9.17
N LEU A 127 -15.35 -43.93 -7.87
CA LEU A 127 -16.16 -44.63 -6.87
C LEU A 127 -17.15 -43.66 -6.26
N THR A 128 -18.43 -43.87 -6.55
CA THR A 128 -19.54 -43.08 -5.99
C THR A 128 -20.13 -43.81 -4.79
N LEU A 129 -20.03 -43.19 -3.61
CA LEU A 129 -20.61 -43.67 -2.36
C LEU A 129 -21.79 -42.78 -1.97
N THR A 130 -22.98 -43.38 -1.90
CA THR A 130 -24.23 -42.66 -1.53
C THR A 130 -24.88 -43.20 -0.27
N GLY A 131 -24.37 -44.30 0.29
CA GLY A 131 -24.83 -44.88 1.54
C GLY A 131 -24.37 -44.13 2.80
N ASP A 132 -25.07 -44.37 3.90
CA ASP A 132 -24.71 -43.90 5.25
C ASP A 132 -23.69 -44.84 5.89
N ASN A 133 -22.41 -44.69 5.53
CA ASN A 133 -21.36 -45.61 5.95
C ASN A 133 -20.87 -45.33 7.38
N SER A 134 -20.46 -46.39 8.09
CA SER A 134 -20.08 -46.32 9.51
C SER A 134 -18.73 -46.95 9.87
N TYR A 135 -17.94 -47.37 8.87
CA TYR A 135 -16.59 -47.88 9.10
C TYR A 135 -15.64 -46.79 9.62
N THR A 136 -14.71 -47.16 10.49
CA THR A 136 -13.87 -46.20 11.22
C THR A 136 -12.39 -46.21 10.83
N GLY A 137 -11.93 -47.20 10.04
CA GLY A 137 -10.53 -47.30 9.63
C GLY A 137 -10.10 -46.30 8.54
N GLY A 138 -11.05 -45.59 7.93
CA GLY A 138 -10.78 -44.54 6.94
C GLY A 138 -10.79 -45.02 5.49
N THR A 139 -10.64 -44.06 4.58
CA THR A 139 -10.64 -44.24 3.13
C THR A 139 -9.31 -43.80 2.53
N ILE A 140 -8.65 -44.64 1.77
CA ILE A 140 -7.44 -44.31 1.02
C ILE A 140 -7.81 -44.12 -0.45
N ILE A 141 -7.46 -42.98 -1.05
CA ILE A 141 -7.64 -42.70 -2.47
C ILE A 141 -6.27 -42.75 -3.14
N ASP A 142 -6.03 -43.84 -3.88
CA ASP A 142 -4.80 -44.18 -4.60
C ASP A 142 -5.09 -44.30 -6.11
N GLY A 143 -5.77 -43.28 -6.64
CA GLY A 143 -6.14 -43.15 -8.05
C GLY A 143 -7.62 -42.81 -8.31
N GLY A 144 -7.86 -42.06 -9.37
CA GLY A 144 -9.19 -41.71 -9.88
C GLY A 144 -9.97 -40.76 -8.98
N ASN A 145 -11.29 -40.95 -8.93
CA ASN A 145 -12.20 -40.04 -8.21
C ASN A 145 -12.97 -40.78 -7.10
N LEU A 146 -13.23 -40.08 -6.00
CA LEU A 146 -14.19 -40.49 -4.96
C LEU A 146 -15.35 -39.48 -4.94
N ALA A 147 -16.55 -39.93 -5.29
CA ALA A 147 -17.76 -39.11 -5.24
C ALA A 147 -18.57 -39.40 -3.97
N LEU A 148 -18.88 -38.36 -3.19
CA LEU A 148 -19.52 -38.41 -1.88
C LEU A 148 -20.95 -37.87 -1.97
N GLY A 149 -21.91 -38.78 -2.04
CA GLY A 149 -23.35 -38.47 -2.14
C GLY A 149 -24.09 -38.35 -0.81
N HIS A 150 -23.44 -38.69 0.31
CA HIS A 150 -23.99 -38.63 1.67
C HIS A 150 -22.95 -38.07 2.65
N SER A 151 -23.39 -37.43 3.73
CA SER A 151 -22.47 -36.83 4.74
C SER A 151 -21.52 -37.84 5.39
N ASN A 152 -21.97 -39.10 5.53
CA ASN A 152 -21.17 -40.20 6.06
C ASN A 152 -20.66 -41.15 4.95
N ALA A 153 -20.63 -40.70 3.68
CA ALA A 153 -20.25 -41.57 2.57
C ALA A 153 -18.83 -42.18 2.71
N ALA A 154 -17.90 -41.47 3.34
CA ALA A 154 -16.54 -41.95 3.62
C ALA A 154 -16.38 -42.63 5.01
N GLY A 155 -17.49 -42.98 5.68
CA GLY A 155 -17.43 -43.50 7.04
C GLY A 155 -17.04 -42.42 8.06
N PHE A 156 -16.38 -42.82 9.16
CA PHE A 156 -15.97 -41.92 10.24
C PHE A 156 -14.45 -41.76 10.40
N GLY A 157 -13.65 -42.52 9.65
CA GLY A 157 -12.18 -42.43 9.65
C GLY A 157 -11.65 -41.32 8.73
N PRO A 158 -10.33 -41.06 8.69
CA PRO A 158 -9.75 -40.07 7.79
C PRO A 158 -9.85 -40.48 6.32
N ILE A 159 -9.78 -39.50 5.41
CA ILE A 159 -9.60 -39.68 3.98
C ILE A 159 -8.14 -39.36 3.61
N THR A 160 -7.36 -40.37 3.24
CA THR A 160 -5.97 -40.19 2.79
C THR A 160 -5.92 -40.05 1.27
N VAL A 161 -5.30 -39.00 0.75
CA VAL A 161 -5.26 -38.70 -0.69
C VAL A 161 -3.85 -38.80 -1.25
N LEU A 162 -3.64 -39.63 -2.28
CA LEU A 162 -2.36 -39.84 -2.98
C LEU A 162 -2.30 -39.20 -4.38
N GLY A 163 -3.29 -38.36 -4.75
CA GLY A 163 -3.34 -37.57 -5.99
C GLY A 163 -4.62 -37.82 -6.78
N SER A 164 -5.73 -37.19 -6.40
CA SER A 164 -7.07 -37.58 -6.85
C SER A 164 -8.09 -36.45 -6.76
N THR A 165 -9.32 -36.72 -7.23
CA THR A 165 -10.47 -35.81 -7.07
C THR A 165 -11.42 -36.35 -6.01
N ILE A 166 -11.84 -35.49 -5.07
CA ILE A 166 -13.02 -35.71 -4.24
C ILE A 166 -14.16 -34.87 -4.81
N ASP A 167 -15.23 -35.53 -5.21
CA ASP A 167 -16.42 -34.90 -5.79
C ASP A 167 -17.56 -34.90 -4.77
N TYR A 168 -18.05 -33.73 -4.41
CA TYR A 168 -19.04 -33.56 -3.35
C TYR A 168 -20.42 -33.29 -3.94
N ALA A 169 -21.43 -34.01 -3.47
CA ALA A 169 -22.81 -33.60 -3.69
C ALA A 169 -23.11 -32.27 -2.97
N GLY A 170 -23.95 -31.43 -3.58
CA GLY A 170 -24.17 -30.03 -3.17
C GLY A 170 -24.88 -29.78 -1.82
N THR A 171 -24.98 -30.77 -0.96
CA THR A 171 -25.66 -30.69 0.36
C THR A 171 -24.93 -31.44 1.47
N VAL A 172 -23.75 -32.00 1.22
CA VAL A 172 -23.07 -32.88 2.19
C VAL A 172 -22.24 -32.10 3.20
N ASN A 173 -22.15 -32.64 4.42
CA ASN A 173 -21.16 -32.24 5.42
C ASN A 173 -20.25 -33.44 5.69
N ILE A 174 -19.05 -33.42 5.12
CA ILE A 174 -18.06 -34.48 5.28
C ILE A 174 -17.22 -34.15 6.51
N ASP A 175 -17.52 -34.81 7.63
CA ASP A 175 -16.81 -34.57 8.89
C ASP A 175 -15.42 -35.21 8.93
N ASN A 176 -15.13 -36.13 8.02
CA ASN A 176 -13.84 -36.80 7.92
C ASN A 176 -12.71 -35.79 7.75
N ASP A 177 -11.60 -36.02 8.45
CA ASP A 177 -10.37 -35.28 8.18
C ASP A 177 -9.76 -35.77 6.86
N ILE A 178 -9.26 -34.85 6.03
CA ILE A 178 -8.43 -35.18 4.87
C ILE A 178 -6.96 -35.15 5.29
N GLU A 179 -6.23 -36.19 4.92
CA GLU A 179 -4.77 -36.29 5.04
C GLU A 179 -4.15 -36.26 3.64
N LEU A 180 -3.54 -35.13 3.27
CA LEU A 180 -2.88 -34.94 1.98
C LEU A 180 -1.50 -35.60 1.97
N GLN A 181 -1.28 -36.50 1.00
CA GLN A 181 0.06 -36.99 0.61
C GLN A 181 0.38 -36.63 -0.85
N ASN A 182 -0.50 -35.86 -1.49
CA ASN A 182 -0.38 -35.27 -2.81
C ASN A 182 -1.45 -34.16 -2.94
N ASP A 183 -1.37 -33.36 -3.99
CA ASP A 183 -2.39 -32.36 -4.30
C ASP A 183 -3.75 -33.02 -4.58
N VAL A 184 -4.84 -32.35 -4.17
CA VAL A 184 -6.21 -32.85 -4.35
C VAL A 184 -7.08 -31.84 -5.10
N THR A 185 -7.94 -32.36 -5.98
CA THR A 185 -9.05 -31.56 -6.52
C THR A 185 -10.30 -31.77 -5.67
N LEU A 186 -10.89 -30.69 -5.17
CA LEU A 186 -12.14 -30.69 -4.41
C LEU A 186 -13.23 -30.09 -5.30
N ASN A 187 -14.08 -30.94 -5.86
CA ASN A 187 -15.12 -30.53 -6.81
C ASN A 187 -16.47 -30.37 -6.11
N VAL A 188 -17.12 -29.22 -6.30
CA VAL A 188 -18.52 -29.03 -5.89
C VAL A 188 -19.28 -28.50 -7.10
N ASP A 189 -19.97 -29.37 -7.83
CA ASP A 189 -20.65 -28.99 -9.07
C ASP A 189 -21.69 -27.90 -8.86
N THR A 190 -22.56 -28.08 -7.86
CA THR A 190 -23.64 -27.17 -7.49
C THR A 190 -23.85 -27.16 -5.98
N GLY A 191 -24.59 -26.19 -5.45
CA GLY A 191 -24.95 -26.16 -4.04
C GLY A 191 -23.79 -25.78 -3.10
N THR A 192 -23.75 -26.41 -1.92
CA THR A 192 -22.73 -26.17 -0.90
C THR A 192 -22.35 -27.49 -0.22
N ALA A 193 -21.06 -27.79 -0.20
CA ALA A 193 -20.47 -28.86 0.60
C ALA A 193 -19.64 -28.28 1.74
N THR A 194 -19.54 -29.00 2.85
CA THR A 194 -18.64 -28.66 3.97
C THR A 194 -17.64 -29.77 4.17
N GLN A 195 -16.38 -29.39 4.38
CA GLN A 195 -15.29 -30.32 4.65
C GLN A 195 -14.82 -30.16 6.10
N GLY A 196 -14.45 -31.28 6.70
CA GLY A 196 -13.71 -31.39 7.95
C GLY A 196 -12.32 -30.76 7.87
N ARG A 197 -11.43 -31.13 8.78
CA ARG A 197 -10.08 -30.55 8.78
C ARG A 197 -9.27 -31.15 7.62
N ILE A 198 -8.48 -30.32 6.95
CA ILE A 198 -7.53 -30.74 5.93
C ILE A 198 -6.12 -30.59 6.53
N ASN A 199 -5.40 -31.71 6.61
CA ASN A 199 -4.01 -31.79 7.05
C ASN A 199 -3.14 -32.34 5.92
N GLU A 200 -1.83 -32.34 6.11
CA GLU A 200 -0.87 -32.93 5.18
C GLU A 200 0.21 -33.71 5.93
N SER A 201 0.69 -34.78 5.32
CA SER A 201 1.73 -35.65 5.85
C SER A 201 2.89 -35.71 4.87
N GLY A 202 3.94 -34.97 5.21
CA GLY A 202 5.22 -35.01 4.52
C GLY A 202 5.18 -34.37 3.14
N GLY A 203 5.33 -33.05 3.06
CA GLY A 203 5.33 -32.29 1.81
C GLY A 203 4.65 -30.94 2.00
N SER A 204 4.43 -30.23 0.90
CA SER A 204 3.57 -29.04 0.84
C SER A 204 2.54 -29.33 -0.23
N TYR A 205 1.35 -29.78 0.19
CA TYR A 205 0.31 -30.28 -0.71
C TYR A 205 -0.90 -29.35 -0.70
N GLY A 206 -1.37 -29.04 -1.90
CA GLY A 206 -2.39 -28.05 -2.15
C GLY A 206 -3.77 -28.62 -2.40
N ILE A 207 -4.74 -27.71 -2.47
CA ILE A 207 -6.11 -28.01 -2.86
C ILE A 207 -6.49 -27.19 -4.10
N THR A 208 -7.16 -27.82 -5.07
CA THR A 208 -7.77 -27.12 -6.21
C THR A 208 -9.29 -27.21 -6.10
N LYS A 209 -9.97 -26.08 -5.96
CA LYS A 209 -11.43 -25.99 -5.94
C LYS A 209 -11.97 -25.85 -7.37
N THR A 210 -12.81 -26.81 -7.78
CA THR A 210 -13.53 -26.82 -9.07
C THR A 210 -15.04 -26.91 -8.87
N GLY A 211 -15.81 -26.80 -9.96
CA GLY A 211 -17.27 -26.80 -9.94
C GLY A 211 -17.85 -25.47 -9.45
N SER A 212 -19.08 -25.15 -9.89
CA SER A 212 -19.69 -23.83 -9.65
C SER A 212 -20.20 -23.62 -8.22
N GLY A 213 -20.31 -24.69 -7.43
CA GLY A 213 -20.79 -24.69 -6.06
C GLY A 213 -19.80 -24.13 -5.04
N ASN A 214 -20.22 -24.16 -3.78
CA ASN A 214 -19.47 -23.62 -2.64
C ASN A 214 -18.82 -24.74 -1.82
N LEU A 215 -17.56 -24.56 -1.44
CA LEU A 215 -16.87 -25.40 -0.46
C LEU A 215 -16.68 -24.60 0.84
N ASN A 216 -17.28 -25.04 1.93
CA ASN A 216 -17.08 -24.45 3.25
C ASN A 216 -15.88 -25.10 3.96
N LEU A 217 -14.90 -24.28 4.35
CA LEU A 217 -13.78 -24.70 5.20
C LEU A 217 -14.00 -24.16 6.61
N SER A 218 -14.54 -25.00 7.50
CA SER A 218 -15.01 -24.60 8.84
C SER A 218 -14.02 -24.86 9.97
N LYS A 219 -12.92 -25.56 9.67
CA LYS A 219 -11.89 -25.95 10.64
C LYS A 219 -10.60 -25.17 10.42
N ASN A 220 -9.73 -25.20 11.44
CA ASN A 220 -8.34 -24.77 11.28
C ASN A 220 -7.60 -25.86 10.53
N ASN A 221 -7.17 -25.58 9.30
CA ASN A 221 -6.46 -26.52 8.45
C ASN A 221 -4.95 -26.31 8.59
N THR A 222 -4.15 -27.37 8.40
CA THR A 222 -2.69 -27.30 8.61
C THR A 222 -1.88 -27.45 7.34
N PHE A 223 -2.49 -27.75 6.19
CA PHE A 223 -1.78 -27.88 4.92
C PHE A 223 -1.13 -26.55 4.49
N SER A 224 0.01 -26.65 3.83
CA SER A 224 0.83 -25.50 3.42
C SER A 224 0.90 -25.29 1.91
N GLY A 225 0.54 -26.32 1.12
CA GLY A 225 0.52 -26.19 -0.33
C GLY A 225 -0.54 -25.20 -0.82
N ALA A 226 -0.44 -24.82 -2.09
CA ALA A 226 -1.27 -23.76 -2.67
C ALA A 226 -2.77 -24.12 -2.68
N THR A 227 -3.61 -23.12 -2.43
CA THR A 227 -5.06 -23.21 -2.63
C THR A 227 -5.42 -22.53 -3.94
N ILE A 228 -5.88 -23.29 -4.93
CA ILE A 228 -6.26 -22.77 -6.24
C ILE A 228 -7.78 -22.77 -6.36
N ILE A 229 -8.39 -21.60 -6.60
CA ILE A 229 -9.84 -21.46 -6.81
C ILE A 229 -10.10 -21.28 -8.30
N SER A 230 -10.34 -22.39 -8.99
CA SER A 230 -10.56 -22.41 -10.45
C SER A 230 -12.02 -22.25 -10.86
N ALA A 231 -12.96 -22.60 -9.98
CA ALA A 231 -14.40 -22.42 -10.19
C ALA A 231 -15.19 -22.34 -8.87
N GLY A 232 -16.30 -21.60 -8.90
CA GLY A 232 -17.19 -21.47 -7.75
C GLY A 232 -16.54 -20.69 -6.60
N ARG A 233 -16.78 -21.12 -5.36
CA ARG A 233 -16.32 -20.38 -4.17
C ARG A 233 -15.80 -21.27 -3.05
N ILE A 234 -14.74 -20.84 -2.38
CA ILE A 234 -14.36 -21.27 -1.03
C ILE A 234 -14.94 -20.28 -0.03
N ARG A 235 -15.67 -20.78 0.96
CA ARG A 235 -16.27 -20.02 2.07
C ARG A 235 -15.52 -20.35 3.35
N LEU A 236 -14.89 -19.35 3.94
CA LEU A 236 -14.19 -19.55 5.22
C LEU A 236 -15.21 -19.56 6.35
N GLY A 237 -15.32 -20.67 7.06
CA GLY A 237 -16.03 -20.77 8.35
C GLY A 237 -15.09 -20.58 9.54
N ASN A 238 -13.78 -20.56 9.30
CA ASN A 238 -12.72 -20.31 10.29
C ASN A 238 -11.68 -19.34 9.71
N ALA A 239 -11.27 -18.34 10.49
CA ALA A 239 -10.28 -17.33 10.12
C ALA A 239 -8.92 -17.91 9.69
N ASN A 240 -8.54 -19.06 10.24
CA ASN A 240 -7.26 -19.73 9.97
C ASN A 240 -7.38 -20.88 8.97
N ALA A 241 -8.53 -21.04 8.30
CA ALA A 241 -8.77 -22.16 7.39
C ALA A 241 -7.77 -22.24 6.23
N LEU A 242 -7.12 -21.14 5.85
CA LEU A 242 -6.11 -21.08 4.77
C LEU A 242 -4.79 -20.42 5.21
N ARG A 243 -4.55 -20.32 6.53
CA ARG A 243 -3.44 -19.50 7.08
C ARG A 243 -2.08 -19.83 6.50
N ASN A 244 -1.79 -21.11 6.30
CA ASN A 244 -0.47 -21.55 5.86
C ASN A 244 -0.35 -21.70 4.33
N SER A 245 -1.38 -21.32 3.57
CA SER A 245 -1.48 -21.56 2.13
C SER A 245 -1.41 -20.26 1.34
N THR A 246 -0.67 -20.28 0.22
CA THR A 246 -0.81 -19.26 -0.82
C THR A 246 -2.12 -19.50 -1.57
N VAL A 247 -3.00 -18.50 -1.61
CA VAL A 247 -4.34 -18.60 -2.20
C VAL A 247 -4.37 -17.93 -3.57
N SER A 248 -4.57 -18.72 -4.62
CA SER A 248 -4.82 -18.24 -5.99
C SER A 248 -6.32 -18.07 -6.24
N VAL A 249 -6.81 -16.83 -6.25
CA VAL A 249 -8.20 -16.48 -6.58
C VAL A 249 -8.31 -16.26 -8.09
N ASN A 250 -8.73 -17.29 -8.83
CA ASN A 250 -8.82 -17.21 -10.30
C ASN A 250 -10.28 -17.03 -10.80
N VAL A 251 -11.18 -16.67 -9.90
CA VAL A 251 -12.61 -16.45 -10.15
C VAL A 251 -13.05 -15.29 -9.28
N ASP A 252 -13.81 -14.35 -9.87
CA ASP A 252 -14.32 -13.20 -9.13
C ASP A 252 -15.12 -13.62 -7.90
N ASN A 253 -14.70 -13.11 -6.75
CA ASN A 253 -15.23 -13.42 -5.43
C ASN A 253 -15.22 -14.93 -5.14
N GLY A 254 -14.22 -15.63 -5.67
CA GLY A 254 -13.98 -17.06 -5.45
C GLY A 254 -13.56 -17.37 -4.03
N LEU A 255 -12.91 -16.44 -3.32
CA LEU A 255 -12.69 -16.52 -1.88
C LEU A 255 -13.70 -15.65 -1.14
N ALA A 256 -14.50 -16.25 -0.25
CA ALA A 256 -15.40 -15.52 0.63
C ALA A 256 -14.90 -15.57 2.08
N VAL A 257 -14.47 -14.41 2.56
CA VAL A 257 -13.99 -14.19 3.94
C VAL A 257 -15.11 -14.15 4.99
N ASN A 258 -16.38 -14.22 4.59
CA ASN A 258 -17.56 -14.40 5.46
C ASN A 258 -17.61 -13.52 6.73
N PHE A 259 -17.26 -12.24 6.61
CA PHE A 259 -17.24 -11.32 7.74
C PHE A 259 -16.35 -11.83 8.90
N GLN A 260 -15.13 -12.27 8.61
CA GLN A 260 -14.11 -12.51 9.63
C GLN A 260 -12.74 -12.04 9.14
N ASP A 261 -11.88 -11.70 10.10
CA ASP A 261 -10.49 -11.40 9.80
C ASP A 261 -9.83 -12.68 9.30
N THR A 262 -9.11 -12.60 8.19
CA THR A 262 -8.55 -13.76 7.49
C THR A 262 -7.06 -13.57 7.31
N THR A 263 -6.31 -14.64 7.54
CA THR A 263 -4.87 -14.70 7.25
C THR A 263 -4.59 -15.77 6.21
N VAL A 264 -3.69 -15.49 5.28
CA VAL A 264 -3.15 -16.41 4.27
C VAL A 264 -1.64 -16.22 4.16
N ALA A 265 -0.93 -17.25 3.71
CA ALA A 265 0.52 -17.16 3.52
C ALA A 265 0.90 -16.39 2.24
N GLY A 266 -0.02 -16.27 1.28
CA GLY A 266 0.21 -15.56 0.03
C GLY A 266 -1.11 -15.31 -0.69
N LEU A 267 -1.15 -14.30 -1.55
CA LEU A 267 -2.31 -14.00 -2.39
C LEU A 267 -1.89 -13.90 -3.85
N ALA A 268 -2.50 -14.70 -4.70
CA ALA A 268 -2.24 -14.72 -6.14
C ALA A 268 -3.53 -14.85 -6.95
N GLY A 269 -3.42 -14.74 -8.28
CA GLY A 269 -4.53 -14.92 -9.21
C GLY A 269 -5.06 -13.62 -9.79
N ASN A 270 -6.21 -13.72 -10.46
CA ASN A 270 -6.74 -12.67 -11.34
C ASN A 270 -8.24 -12.37 -11.17
N GLY A 271 -8.96 -13.14 -10.36
CA GLY A 271 -10.36 -12.85 -10.06
C GLY A 271 -10.47 -11.90 -8.89
N ASP A 272 -11.46 -11.00 -8.89
CA ASP A 272 -11.67 -9.99 -7.85
C ASP A 272 -11.84 -10.60 -6.44
N LEU A 273 -11.35 -9.90 -5.41
CA LEU A 273 -11.48 -10.28 -4.00
C LEU A 273 -12.21 -9.18 -3.24
N ASN A 274 -13.37 -9.50 -2.67
CA ASN A 274 -14.07 -8.63 -1.74
C ASN A 274 -13.82 -9.04 -0.29
N ILE A 275 -13.10 -8.21 0.46
CA ILE A 275 -12.77 -8.43 1.88
C ILE A 275 -13.81 -7.82 2.84
N GLY A 276 -14.88 -7.18 2.34
CA GLY A 276 -15.94 -6.59 3.14
C GLY A 276 -15.43 -5.50 4.07
N SER A 277 -15.78 -5.54 5.36
CA SER A 277 -15.33 -4.57 6.38
C SER A 277 -14.27 -5.17 7.32
N ARG A 278 -13.45 -6.09 6.81
CA ARG A 278 -12.57 -6.97 7.61
C ARG A 278 -11.10 -6.76 7.31
N ARG A 279 -10.27 -7.36 8.17
CA ARG A 279 -8.82 -7.44 7.95
C ARG A 279 -8.51 -8.67 7.10
N PHE A 280 -7.82 -8.45 5.99
CA PHE A 280 -7.22 -9.49 5.19
C PHE A 280 -5.71 -9.38 5.31
N ARG A 281 -5.08 -10.40 5.88
CA ARG A 281 -3.64 -10.43 6.18
C ARG A 281 -2.95 -11.43 5.26
N VAL A 282 -1.87 -10.98 4.63
CA VAL A 282 -0.90 -11.84 3.95
C VAL A 282 0.36 -11.83 4.82
N ASP A 283 0.76 -12.99 5.36
CA ASP A 283 1.84 -13.09 6.36
C ASP A 283 2.91 -14.15 6.04
N GLY A 284 3.00 -14.58 4.79
CA GLY A 284 4.08 -15.46 4.35
C GLY A 284 5.21 -14.73 3.66
N SER A 285 6.35 -15.40 3.57
CA SER A 285 7.61 -14.86 3.06
C SER A 285 7.81 -15.10 1.55
N ALA A 286 6.75 -15.46 0.83
CA ALA A 286 6.82 -15.76 -0.59
C ALA A 286 6.47 -14.53 -1.43
N GLU A 287 7.15 -14.38 -2.56
CA GLU A 287 6.79 -13.39 -3.57
C GLU A 287 5.52 -13.85 -4.30
N THR A 288 4.49 -13.02 -4.31
CA THR A 288 3.22 -13.32 -4.97
C THR A 288 2.75 -12.17 -5.85
N GLU A 289 1.98 -12.49 -6.89
CA GLU A 289 1.39 -11.51 -7.80
C GLU A 289 -0.12 -11.69 -7.87
N TYR A 290 -0.84 -10.59 -7.63
CA TYR A 290 -2.29 -10.53 -7.72
C TYR A 290 -2.73 -9.45 -8.72
N THR A 291 -3.43 -9.89 -9.76
CA THR A 291 -3.88 -9.04 -10.88
C THR A 291 -5.36 -8.68 -10.79
N GLY A 292 -6.11 -9.29 -9.86
CA GLY A 292 -7.52 -8.96 -9.60
C GLY A 292 -7.66 -7.68 -8.76
N SER A 293 -8.88 -7.13 -8.67
CA SER A 293 -9.17 -6.01 -7.76
C SER A 293 -9.37 -6.50 -6.32
N ILE A 294 -8.82 -5.77 -5.33
CA ILE A 294 -9.13 -5.98 -3.91
C ILE A 294 -10.12 -4.91 -3.46
N THR A 295 -11.36 -5.31 -3.18
CA THR A 295 -12.46 -4.42 -2.79
C THR A 295 -12.93 -4.69 -1.36
N GLY A 296 -13.64 -3.72 -0.80
CA GLY A 296 -13.90 -3.64 0.64
C GLY A 296 -14.77 -2.43 0.92
N THR A 297 -15.09 -2.25 2.19
CA THR A 297 -15.98 -1.20 2.70
C THR A 297 -15.30 -0.52 3.87
N ILE A 298 -15.81 0.64 4.29
CA ILE A 298 -15.26 1.43 5.41
C ILE A 298 -14.85 0.53 6.58
N GLY A 299 -13.57 0.63 6.96
CA GLY A 299 -12.97 -0.14 8.05
C GLY A 299 -12.28 -1.43 7.61
N SER A 300 -12.28 -1.76 6.32
CA SER A 300 -11.44 -2.83 5.78
C SER A 300 -9.95 -2.50 5.91
N GLN A 301 -9.14 -3.54 6.08
CA GLN A 301 -7.69 -3.41 6.08
C GLN A 301 -7.07 -4.52 5.24
N LEU A 302 -6.20 -4.13 4.31
CA LEU A 302 -5.26 -5.05 3.69
C LEU A 302 -3.95 -4.92 4.48
N ILE A 303 -3.46 -6.03 5.02
CA ILE A 303 -2.26 -6.05 5.84
C ILE A 303 -1.27 -7.00 5.17
N HIS A 304 -0.08 -6.51 4.85
CA HIS A 304 1.02 -7.34 4.39
C HIS A 304 2.12 -7.34 5.45
N GLU A 305 2.53 -8.54 5.85
CA GLU A 305 3.53 -8.75 6.89
C GLU A 305 4.56 -9.79 6.49
N THR A 306 5.71 -9.75 7.18
CA THR A 306 6.87 -10.62 6.96
C THR A 306 7.60 -10.34 5.65
N GLY A 307 8.85 -10.78 5.54
CA GLY A 307 9.79 -10.40 4.46
C GLY A 307 9.46 -10.78 3.01
N GLY A 308 8.24 -11.22 2.70
CA GLY A 308 7.79 -11.47 1.31
C GLY A 308 7.25 -10.21 0.63
N SER A 309 7.03 -10.28 -0.68
CA SER A 309 6.38 -9.23 -1.47
C SER A 309 5.02 -9.65 -2.02
N LEU A 310 4.07 -8.73 -1.96
CA LEU A 310 2.82 -8.78 -2.72
C LEU A 310 2.85 -7.76 -3.84
N THR A 311 2.98 -8.23 -5.08
CA THR A 311 2.86 -7.41 -6.29
C THR A 311 1.39 -7.30 -6.71
N LEU A 312 0.91 -6.08 -6.90
CA LEU A 312 -0.41 -5.76 -7.42
C LEU A 312 -0.27 -5.12 -8.81
N SER A 313 -0.94 -5.70 -9.81
CA SER A 313 -0.83 -5.29 -11.24
C SER A 313 -2.18 -5.06 -11.94
N GLY A 314 -3.31 -5.13 -11.21
CA GLY A 314 -4.67 -4.92 -11.75
C GLY A 314 -5.12 -3.44 -11.78
N VAL A 315 -5.98 -3.08 -12.74
CA VAL A 315 -6.39 -1.68 -13.07
C VAL A 315 -7.17 -0.94 -11.96
N ASP A 316 -7.66 -1.62 -10.93
CA ASP A 316 -8.39 -0.99 -9.81
C ASP A 316 -8.09 -1.72 -8.49
N SER A 317 -6.81 -1.80 -8.10
CA SER A 317 -6.43 -2.65 -6.97
C SER A 317 -7.02 -2.25 -5.62
N VAL A 318 -7.51 -1.02 -5.37
CA VAL A 318 -8.33 -0.70 -4.18
C VAL A 318 -9.20 0.58 -4.33
N ASN A 319 -10.53 0.49 -4.12
CA ASN A 319 -11.46 1.64 -4.08
C ASN A 319 -12.30 1.76 -2.78
N THR A 320 -12.12 2.90 -2.08
CA THR A 320 -12.86 3.49 -0.94
C THR A 320 -12.59 2.99 0.50
N LEU A 321 -11.87 3.82 1.27
CA LEU A 321 -11.71 3.76 2.74
C LEU A 321 -11.07 2.49 3.32
N PHE A 322 -9.96 2.11 2.72
CA PHE A 322 -9.06 1.06 3.19
C PHE A 322 -7.93 1.64 4.01
N LEU A 323 -7.52 0.96 5.08
CA LEU A 323 -6.19 1.14 5.62
C LEU A 323 -5.30 0.01 5.08
N THR A 324 -4.32 0.36 4.25
CA THR A 324 -3.24 -0.57 3.91
C THR A 324 -2.14 -0.44 4.96
N LYS A 325 -1.75 -1.59 5.53
CA LYS A 325 -0.66 -1.70 6.50
C LYS A 325 0.45 -2.56 5.91
N ILE A 326 1.66 -2.04 5.93
CA ILE A 326 2.87 -2.77 5.56
C ILE A 326 3.78 -2.77 6.78
N GLU A 327 3.91 -3.93 7.41
CA GLU A 327 4.43 -4.06 8.77
C GLU A 327 5.33 -5.30 8.88
N SER A 328 6.17 -5.37 9.91
CA SER A 328 7.00 -6.55 10.22
C SER A 328 7.82 -7.12 9.04
N GLY A 329 8.37 -6.27 8.19
CA GLY A 329 9.16 -6.61 7.00
C GLY A 329 8.36 -6.80 5.71
N GLY A 330 7.05 -6.54 5.73
CA GLY A 330 6.19 -6.65 4.54
C GLY A 330 6.65 -5.75 3.40
N ARG A 331 6.45 -6.21 2.15
CA ARG A 331 6.62 -5.40 0.95
C ARG A 331 5.39 -5.45 0.05
N ILE A 332 4.94 -4.29 -0.44
CA ILE A 332 3.93 -4.20 -1.50
C ILE A 332 4.56 -3.51 -2.70
N VAL A 333 4.35 -4.07 -3.89
CA VAL A 333 4.76 -3.46 -5.16
C VAL A 333 3.51 -3.18 -5.99
N LEU A 334 3.23 -1.92 -6.27
CA LEU A 334 2.20 -1.51 -7.24
C LEU A 334 2.86 -1.32 -8.59
N THR A 335 2.35 -1.99 -9.63
CA THR A 335 2.91 -1.94 -10.99
C THR A 335 1.81 -1.94 -12.03
N GLU A 336 2.16 -1.71 -13.31
CA GLU A 336 1.25 -1.87 -14.46
C GLU A 336 -0.06 -1.07 -14.35
N GLY A 337 0.00 0.13 -13.76
CA GLY A 337 -1.18 0.99 -13.57
C GLY A 337 -2.03 0.64 -12.34
N ALA A 338 -1.57 -0.27 -11.48
CA ALA A 338 -2.25 -0.59 -10.23
C ALA A 338 -2.47 0.65 -9.36
N SER A 339 -3.64 0.71 -8.72
CA SER A 339 -4.07 1.85 -7.91
C SER A 339 -4.39 1.46 -6.47
N LEU A 340 -3.98 2.30 -5.52
CA LEU A 340 -4.33 2.16 -4.10
C LEU A 340 -5.02 3.44 -3.63
N SER A 341 -6.12 3.31 -2.88
CA SER A 341 -6.83 4.46 -2.30
C SER A 341 -7.22 4.26 -0.84
N GLY A 342 -7.39 5.37 -0.10
CA GLY A 342 -7.82 5.36 1.30
C GLY A 342 -6.80 5.99 2.25
N SER A 343 -6.36 5.24 3.25
CA SER A 343 -5.26 5.62 4.15
C SER A 343 -4.15 4.58 4.03
N LEU A 344 -2.91 5.02 4.20
CA LEU A 344 -1.75 4.16 4.08
C LEU A 344 -0.86 4.34 5.30
N ASN A 345 -0.45 3.21 5.87
CA ASN A 345 0.50 3.15 6.96
C ASN A 345 1.61 2.14 6.61
N ILE A 346 2.83 2.62 6.59
CA ILE A 346 4.02 1.83 6.30
C ILE A 346 4.94 1.94 7.51
N GLY A 347 5.31 0.80 8.11
CA GLY A 347 6.27 0.79 9.21
C GLY A 347 5.70 1.28 10.55
N SER A 348 4.54 0.81 11.01
CA SER A 348 4.00 1.15 12.36
C SER A 348 3.98 0.00 13.36
N PHE A 349 4.24 -1.23 12.93
CA PHE A 349 4.31 -2.40 13.81
C PHE A 349 5.38 -3.35 13.24
N GLY A 350 6.61 -2.84 13.17
CA GLY A 350 7.74 -3.37 12.40
C GLY A 350 7.85 -2.76 11.00
N ASP A 351 8.98 -2.99 10.36
CA ASP A 351 9.36 -2.38 9.07
C ASP A 351 8.33 -2.61 7.95
N GLY A 352 8.25 -1.71 6.98
CA GLY A 352 7.42 -1.88 5.79
C GLY A 352 7.98 -1.17 4.56
N ASP A 353 7.74 -1.75 3.39
CA ASP A 353 8.19 -1.22 2.08
C ASP A 353 7.00 -1.12 1.11
N LEU A 354 6.82 0.05 0.51
CA LEU A 354 5.94 0.25 -0.64
C LEU A 354 6.75 0.73 -1.85
N THR A 355 6.60 0.05 -2.98
CA THR A 355 7.13 0.51 -4.27
C THR A 355 5.97 0.81 -5.23
N LEU A 356 5.95 2.01 -5.83
CA LEU A 356 5.09 2.37 -6.96
C LEU A 356 5.95 2.45 -8.21
N GLN A 357 5.60 1.68 -9.23
CA GLN A 357 6.32 1.66 -10.49
C GLN A 357 5.39 1.48 -11.71
N SER A 358 5.93 1.70 -12.91
CA SER A 358 5.26 1.39 -14.17
C SER A 358 3.83 1.95 -14.28
N GLY A 359 3.62 3.21 -13.88
CA GLY A 359 2.32 3.89 -13.98
C GLY A 359 1.39 3.68 -12.78
N ALA A 360 1.87 3.06 -11.70
CA ALA A 360 1.07 2.81 -10.51
C ALA A 360 0.69 4.09 -9.77
N THR A 361 -0.49 4.11 -9.15
CA THR A 361 -1.03 5.30 -8.49
C THR A 361 -1.43 5.04 -7.03
N VAL A 362 -1.23 6.04 -6.18
CA VAL A 362 -1.72 6.08 -4.80
C VAL A 362 -2.54 7.35 -4.61
N SER A 363 -3.72 7.24 -3.98
CA SER A 363 -4.60 8.38 -3.70
C SER A 363 -5.19 8.30 -2.29
N LEU A 364 -4.66 9.11 -1.38
CA LEU A 364 -4.88 8.95 0.06
C LEU A 364 -5.55 10.17 0.70
N GLY A 365 -6.32 9.92 1.76
CA GLY A 365 -6.66 10.94 2.74
C GLY A 365 -5.43 11.35 3.54
N SER A 366 -4.63 10.39 4.01
CA SER A 366 -3.38 10.62 4.73
C SER A 366 -2.42 9.46 4.51
N GLY A 367 -1.12 9.76 4.43
CA GLY A 367 -0.04 8.79 4.42
C GLY A 367 0.82 8.90 5.67
N LEU A 368 1.26 7.76 6.20
CA LEU A 368 2.19 7.68 7.31
C LEU A 368 3.32 6.70 6.99
N LEU A 369 4.55 7.14 7.22
CA LEU A 369 5.78 6.35 7.11
C LEU A 369 6.51 6.33 8.46
N GLY A 370 6.82 5.15 9.01
CA GLY A 370 7.63 4.99 10.22
C GLY A 370 6.92 5.45 11.50
N GLY A 371 5.79 4.84 11.83
CA GLY A 371 4.87 5.36 12.86
C GLY A 371 5.30 5.15 14.32
N GLU A 372 5.92 4.01 14.65
CA GLU A 372 6.29 3.64 16.02
C GLU A 372 7.82 3.59 16.18
N PHE A 373 8.30 3.80 17.41
CA PHE A 373 9.74 3.84 17.69
C PHE A 373 10.43 2.51 17.31
N GLY A 374 11.44 2.61 16.44
CA GLY A 374 12.24 1.47 15.99
C GLY A 374 11.72 0.78 14.73
N ASP A 375 10.62 1.28 14.15
CA ASP A 375 10.05 0.74 12.91
C ASP A 375 10.39 1.64 11.71
N ASP A 376 10.80 1.04 10.60
CA ASP A 376 11.12 1.76 9.37
C ASP A 376 9.96 1.67 8.36
N GLY A 377 9.43 2.83 7.94
CA GLY A 377 8.47 2.92 6.84
C GLY A 377 9.12 3.49 5.60
N ILE A 378 9.26 2.67 4.55
CA ILE A 378 9.95 3.03 3.31
C ILE A 378 8.95 3.07 2.16
N ALA A 379 8.98 4.16 1.40
CA ALA A 379 8.20 4.30 0.17
C ALA A 379 9.12 4.72 -1.00
N LEU A 380 8.96 4.07 -2.16
CA LEU A 380 9.61 4.41 -3.41
C LEU A 380 8.55 4.72 -4.46
N VAL A 381 8.62 5.89 -5.10
CA VAL A 381 7.80 6.26 -6.26
C VAL A 381 8.71 6.43 -7.46
N THR A 382 8.62 5.53 -8.44
CA THR A 382 9.56 5.49 -9.57
C THR A 382 8.88 5.22 -10.91
N GLY A 383 9.47 5.70 -11.99
CA GLY A 383 9.01 5.45 -13.36
C GLY A 383 7.89 6.39 -13.82
N ASN A 384 7.88 6.66 -15.12
CA ASN A 384 6.94 7.58 -15.74
C ASN A 384 5.47 7.15 -15.52
N GLY A 385 4.65 8.10 -15.10
CA GLY A 385 3.22 7.91 -14.81
C GLY A 385 2.93 7.36 -13.41
N SER A 386 3.95 6.93 -12.66
CA SER A 386 3.77 6.53 -11.27
C SER A 386 3.53 7.77 -10.41
N SER A 387 2.46 7.79 -9.63
CA SER A 387 2.07 8.98 -8.85
C SER A 387 1.54 8.66 -7.45
N TRP A 388 1.89 9.51 -6.50
CA TRP A 388 1.33 9.51 -5.16
C TRP A 388 0.59 10.82 -4.92
N PHE A 389 -0.67 10.72 -4.50
CA PHE A 389 -1.46 11.82 -3.98
C PHE A 389 -1.85 11.56 -2.52
N SER A 390 -1.67 12.52 -1.64
CA SER A 390 -2.28 12.51 -0.30
C SER A 390 -2.71 13.91 0.16
N ARG A 391 -3.65 14.02 1.12
CA ARG A 391 -3.95 15.32 1.78
C ARG A 391 -3.06 15.63 2.98
N GLY A 392 -2.12 14.75 3.27
CA GLY A 392 -1.17 14.88 4.36
C GLY A 392 -0.20 13.71 4.33
N LEU A 393 1.04 13.97 4.74
CA LEU A 393 2.10 12.97 4.82
C LEU A 393 2.88 13.18 6.11
N GLN A 394 2.90 12.16 6.97
CA GLN A 394 3.68 12.15 8.20
C GLN A 394 4.85 11.18 8.06
N LEU A 395 6.04 11.62 8.48
CA LEU A 395 7.24 10.81 8.50
C LEU A 395 7.83 10.73 9.91
N GLY A 396 7.95 9.50 10.44
CA GLY A 396 8.63 9.23 11.70
C GLY A 396 7.78 9.40 12.97
N GLY A 397 6.46 9.23 12.89
CA GLY A 397 5.59 9.24 14.07
C GLY A 397 4.09 9.33 13.80
N GLN A 398 3.28 8.84 14.74
CA GLN A 398 1.81 8.87 14.69
C GLN A 398 1.19 10.15 15.29
N HIS A 399 1.95 10.95 16.05
CA HIS A 399 1.44 12.11 16.79
C HIS A 399 2.55 13.06 17.25
N GLU A 400 2.22 14.35 17.38
CA GLU A 400 3.02 15.45 17.94
C GLU A 400 3.67 15.21 19.33
N SER A 401 3.48 14.06 19.96
CA SER A 401 3.89 13.80 21.35
C SER A 401 4.79 12.58 21.51
N VAL A 402 4.99 11.80 20.44
CA VAL A 402 5.71 10.52 20.48
C VAL A 402 6.82 10.59 19.43
N ARG A 403 8.08 10.44 19.84
CA ARG A 403 9.18 10.19 18.87
C ARG A 403 8.89 8.85 18.23
N GLY A 404 8.52 8.84 16.95
CA GLY A 404 8.23 7.62 16.21
C GLY A 404 9.47 6.99 15.59
N GLY A 405 9.25 6.22 14.53
CA GLY A 405 10.26 5.47 13.81
C GLY A 405 10.97 6.28 12.73
N THR A 406 11.37 5.61 11.65
CA THR A 406 12.02 6.22 10.49
C THR A 406 11.06 6.22 9.32
N GLY A 407 10.63 7.38 8.84
CA GLY A 407 9.91 7.51 7.58
C GLY A 407 10.87 7.91 6.46
N THR A 408 10.93 7.12 5.39
CA THR A 408 11.76 7.40 4.21
C THR A 408 10.90 7.38 2.96
N LEU A 409 10.90 8.49 2.21
CA LEU A 409 10.28 8.58 0.90
C LEU A 409 11.35 8.86 -0.16
N THR A 410 11.42 8.03 -1.18
CA THR A 410 12.29 8.21 -2.34
C THR A 410 11.45 8.37 -3.60
N ILE A 411 11.79 9.36 -4.44
CA ILE A 411 11.09 9.68 -5.68
C ILE A 411 12.12 9.74 -6.80
N GLU A 412 12.03 8.86 -7.78
CA GLU A 412 13.03 8.72 -8.84
C GLU A 412 12.39 8.53 -10.22
N GLU A 413 13.19 8.58 -11.29
CA GLU A 413 12.82 8.19 -12.66
C GLU A 413 11.44 8.74 -13.15
N SER A 414 11.15 10.02 -12.92
CA SER A 414 9.87 10.67 -13.27
C SER A 414 8.65 10.24 -12.45
N GLY A 415 8.87 9.65 -11.28
CA GLY A 415 7.84 9.54 -10.25
C GLY A 415 7.38 10.93 -9.77
N ASP A 416 6.09 11.04 -9.49
CA ASP A 416 5.47 12.29 -9.02
C ASP A 416 4.78 12.09 -7.67
N VAL A 417 5.04 12.99 -6.72
CA VAL A 417 4.39 12.98 -5.41
C VAL A 417 3.78 14.35 -5.12
N LEU A 418 2.47 14.36 -4.90
CA LEU A 418 1.67 15.52 -4.56
C LEU A 418 1.01 15.35 -3.18
N VAL A 419 1.37 16.21 -2.24
CA VAL A 419 0.74 16.31 -0.93
C VAL A 419 -0.08 17.60 -0.87
N ASP A 420 -1.40 17.49 -1.08
CA ASP A 420 -2.37 18.59 -1.01
C ASP A 420 -2.74 18.90 0.45
N GLY A 421 -1.71 19.22 1.23
CA GLY A 421 -1.78 19.49 2.65
C GLY A 421 -0.38 19.50 3.26
N GLU A 422 -0.27 19.08 4.52
CA GLU A 422 0.99 19.17 5.26
C GLU A 422 1.85 17.91 5.10
N THR A 423 3.12 18.13 4.74
CA THR A 423 4.21 17.18 4.94
C THR A 423 4.91 17.52 6.26
N GLU A 424 4.77 16.64 7.25
CA GLU A 424 5.30 16.82 8.61
C GLU A 424 6.38 15.78 8.92
N PHE A 425 7.56 16.24 9.33
CA PHE A 425 8.60 15.37 9.89
C PHE A 425 8.52 15.33 11.42
N LEU A 426 8.31 14.14 11.97
CA LEU A 426 8.17 13.87 13.40
C LEU A 426 9.44 13.24 14.01
N SER A 427 10.43 12.90 13.18
CA SER A 427 11.70 12.29 13.60
C SER A 427 12.88 12.80 12.76
N SER A 428 14.01 13.11 13.39
CA SER A 428 15.21 13.65 12.70
C SER A 428 15.93 12.63 11.82
N VAL A 429 15.60 11.33 11.95
CA VAL A 429 16.13 10.28 11.05
C VAL A 429 15.24 10.07 9.83
N SER A 430 14.06 10.69 9.78
CA SER A 430 13.19 10.63 8.61
C SER A 430 13.69 11.53 7.50
N SER A 431 13.47 11.12 6.25
CA SER A 431 14.02 11.80 5.08
C SER A 431 13.12 11.71 3.85
N ILE A 432 13.28 12.68 2.95
CA ILE A 432 12.74 12.64 1.60
C ILE A 432 13.90 12.79 0.62
N THR A 433 13.99 11.88 -0.36
CA THR A 433 14.95 11.98 -1.46
C THR A 433 14.20 12.11 -2.78
N VAL A 434 14.46 13.18 -3.53
CA VAL A 434 13.96 13.41 -4.88
C VAL A 434 15.13 13.32 -5.83
N ASN A 435 15.23 12.24 -6.60
CA ASN A 435 16.35 11.96 -7.49
C ASN A 435 15.86 11.76 -8.92
N GLY A 436 15.58 12.87 -9.61
CA GLY A 436 14.98 12.82 -10.93
C GLY A 436 13.50 12.46 -10.91
N GLY A 437 12.75 12.99 -9.93
CA GLY A 437 11.29 12.98 -9.87
C GLY A 437 10.77 14.36 -9.42
N THR A 438 9.50 14.45 -9.02
CA THR A 438 8.91 15.69 -8.49
C THR A 438 8.25 15.48 -7.14
N PHE A 439 8.50 16.39 -6.20
CA PHE A 439 7.81 16.45 -4.92
C PHE A 439 7.13 17.81 -4.76
N THR A 440 5.80 17.80 -4.66
CA THR A 440 4.99 18.99 -4.43
C THR A 440 4.22 18.84 -3.13
N THR A 441 4.28 19.84 -2.25
CA THR A 441 3.51 19.86 -1.01
C THR A 441 2.87 21.23 -0.76
N ASP A 442 1.76 21.28 -0.04
CA ASP A 442 1.19 22.57 0.36
C ASP A 442 2.05 23.21 1.46
N ARG A 443 2.26 22.47 2.55
CA ARG A 443 3.01 22.93 3.72
C ARG A 443 4.13 21.96 4.04
N LEU A 444 5.29 22.52 4.36
CA LEU A 444 6.46 21.75 4.77
C LEU A 444 6.85 22.13 6.19
N THR A 445 6.79 21.16 7.11
CA THR A 445 7.05 21.41 8.53
C THR A 445 7.91 20.33 9.20
N ASN A 446 8.64 20.77 10.22
CA ASN A 446 9.20 19.88 11.22
C ASN A 446 8.44 20.05 12.53
N HIS A 447 8.22 18.95 13.22
CA HIS A 447 7.81 18.98 14.61
C HIS A 447 8.87 19.71 15.47
N PRO A 448 8.50 20.47 16.52
CA PRO A 448 9.47 21.17 17.37
C PRO A 448 10.61 20.28 17.87
N GLY A 449 11.85 20.71 17.60
CA GLY A 449 13.07 19.98 17.98
C GLY A 449 13.45 18.82 17.06
N VAL A 450 12.74 18.65 15.95
CA VAL A 450 13.10 17.74 14.85
C VAL A 450 13.80 18.51 13.76
N THR A 451 14.91 17.96 13.27
CA THR A 451 15.67 18.50 12.14
C THR A 451 15.84 17.38 11.11
N ALA A 452 15.03 17.41 10.06
CA ALA A 452 15.02 16.38 9.02
C ALA A 452 15.88 16.79 7.80
N THR A 453 16.16 15.83 6.93
CA THR A 453 16.88 16.06 5.67
C THR A 453 15.96 15.84 4.47
N ILE A 454 16.06 16.73 3.50
CA ILE A 454 15.49 16.57 2.16
C ILE A 454 16.63 16.69 1.15
N SER A 455 16.86 15.64 0.37
CA SER A 455 17.88 15.63 -0.68
C SER A 455 17.19 15.73 -2.05
N ILE A 456 17.59 16.67 -2.90
CA ILE A 456 16.91 16.98 -4.17
C ILE A 456 17.85 16.97 -5.38
N SER A 457 17.38 16.48 -6.52
CA SER A 457 18.00 16.57 -7.84
C SER A 457 16.91 16.78 -8.89
N ASP A 458 17.10 17.75 -9.77
CA ASP A 458 16.12 18.05 -10.82
C ASP A 458 16.06 16.95 -11.91
N ILE A 459 14.88 16.75 -12.50
CA ILE A 459 14.72 15.94 -13.73
C ILE A 459 15.34 16.64 -14.93
N ASP A 460 15.03 17.93 -15.03
CA ASP A 460 15.48 18.86 -16.03
C ASP A 460 15.42 20.27 -15.44
N LEU A 461 16.11 21.22 -16.06
CA LEU A 461 16.26 22.58 -15.54
C LEU A 461 14.94 23.37 -15.46
N ASN A 462 13.82 22.86 -15.98
CA ASN A 462 12.52 23.53 -16.01
C ASN A 462 11.49 22.90 -15.05
N THR A 463 11.79 21.75 -14.45
CA THR A 463 10.91 21.06 -13.50
C THR A 463 11.58 20.98 -12.13
N PRO A 464 11.24 21.88 -11.19
CA PRO A 464 11.84 21.89 -9.87
C PRO A 464 11.57 20.60 -9.10
N ALA A 465 12.61 20.03 -8.50
CA ALA A 465 12.51 18.81 -7.69
C ALA A 465 11.58 19.00 -6.48
N LEU A 466 11.59 20.16 -5.83
CA LEU A 466 10.74 20.48 -4.67
C LEU A 466 9.89 21.73 -4.93
N THR A 467 8.57 21.58 -4.84
CA THR A 467 7.61 22.70 -4.92
C THR A 467 6.77 22.80 -3.64
N VAL A 468 6.65 24.01 -3.08
CA VAL A 468 5.89 24.26 -1.83
C VAL A 468 4.87 25.39 -2.04
N GLY A 469 3.67 25.25 -1.46
CA GLY A 469 2.67 26.34 -1.34
C GLY A 469 1.48 26.25 -2.31
N LEU A 470 0.78 25.11 -2.31
CA LEU A 470 -0.44 24.89 -3.10
C LEU A 470 -1.62 25.76 -2.66
N SER A 471 -1.63 26.16 -1.39
CA SER A 471 -2.61 27.02 -0.74
C SER A 471 -1.93 28.25 -0.13
N ASN A 472 -2.69 29.04 0.64
CA ASN A 472 -2.17 30.23 1.33
C ASN A 472 -1.70 29.94 2.77
N GLY A 473 -1.41 28.68 3.10
CA GLY A 473 -0.89 28.31 4.41
C GLY A 473 0.57 28.72 4.61
N SER A 474 0.92 29.13 5.83
CA SER A 474 2.32 29.40 6.21
C SER A 474 2.96 28.23 6.95
N SER A 475 4.15 27.78 6.57
CA SER A 475 4.87 26.66 7.19
C SER A 475 6.32 27.03 7.53
N THR A 476 6.93 26.28 8.44
CA THR A 476 8.32 26.47 8.86
C THR A 476 9.06 25.14 8.79
N PHE A 477 10.14 25.09 8.01
CA PHE A 477 11.02 23.94 7.91
C PHE A 477 12.38 24.26 8.55
N ASP A 478 12.70 23.50 9.60
CA ASP A 478 13.94 23.57 10.37
C ASP A 478 14.81 22.34 10.11
N GLY A 479 15.16 22.16 8.84
CA GLY A 479 15.94 21.01 8.38
C GLY A 479 16.97 21.38 7.33
N LEU A 480 17.68 20.38 6.83
CA LEU A 480 18.65 20.55 5.75
C LEU A 480 17.99 20.18 4.42
N ILE A 481 18.02 21.10 3.46
CA ILE A 481 17.79 20.83 2.04
C ILE A 481 19.15 20.80 1.35
N GLU A 482 19.48 19.68 0.71
CA GLU A 482 20.76 19.44 0.03
C GLU A 482 20.56 18.82 -1.35
N ASP A 483 21.63 18.77 -2.15
CA ASP A 483 21.59 18.03 -3.42
C ASP A 483 21.63 16.51 -3.16
N ALA A 484 20.84 15.73 -3.89
CA ALA A 484 20.90 14.27 -3.81
C ALA A 484 22.07 13.70 -4.64
N SER A 485 22.07 13.98 -5.94
CA SER A 485 23.03 13.44 -6.91
C SER A 485 23.56 14.50 -7.88
N SER A 486 22.75 15.53 -8.14
CA SER A 486 23.02 16.67 -9.01
C SER A 486 22.30 17.90 -8.45
N ALA A 487 22.46 19.06 -9.08
CA ALA A 487 21.78 20.27 -8.64
C ALA A 487 20.26 20.07 -8.58
N GLY A 488 19.67 20.28 -7.40
CA GLY A 488 18.22 20.30 -7.21
C GLY A 488 17.73 21.72 -6.91
N SER A 489 16.54 22.05 -7.42
CA SER A 489 15.92 23.36 -7.25
C SER A 489 14.68 23.34 -6.36
N LEU A 490 14.45 24.47 -5.69
CA LEU A 490 13.28 24.74 -4.84
C LEU A 490 12.39 25.77 -5.53
N LYS A 491 11.08 25.51 -5.55
CA LYS A 491 10.08 26.45 -6.02
C LYS A 491 9.03 26.75 -4.95
N LYS A 492 8.85 28.02 -4.64
CA LYS A 492 7.75 28.52 -3.80
C LYS A 492 6.66 29.11 -4.67
N ILE A 493 5.46 28.57 -4.55
CA ILE A 493 4.23 29.05 -5.19
C ILE A 493 3.23 29.48 -4.11
N ALA A 494 2.21 30.23 -4.52
CA ALA A 494 0.99 30.46 -3.74
C ALA A 494 -0.12 30.91 -4.69
N PRO A 495 -1.39 30.59 -4.41
CA PRO A 495 -2.51 31.28 -5.05
C PRO A 495 -2.47 32.79 -4.76
N ALA A 496 -3.04 33.60 -5.65
CA ALA A 496 -3.19 35.04 -5.39
C ALA A 496 -4.12 35.27 -4.19
N ALA A 497 -3.63 35.99 -3.17
CA ALA A 497 -4.38 36.37 -1.98
C ALA A 497 -3.89 37.70 -1.42
N GLU A 498 -4.74 38.39 -0.64
CA GLU A 498 -4.36 39.64 0.03
C GLU A 498 -3.26 39.41 1.09
N GLN A 499 -3.22 38.23 1.70
CA GLN A 499 -2.17 37.80 2.62
C GLN A 499 -1.74 36.38 2.23
N PRO A 500 -0.77 36.24 1.31
CA PRO A 500 -0.34 34.92 0.86
C PRO A 500 0.54 34.25 1.92
N GLY A 501 0.49 32.91 1.96
CA GLY A 501 1.23 32.09 2.91
C GLY A 501 2.75 32.16 2.74
N ALA A 502 3.47 31.98 3.85
CA ALA A 502 4.93 32.02 3.92
C ALA A 502 5.55 30.63 4.09
N LEU A 503 6.63 30.34 3.36
CA LEU A 503 7.55 29.25 3.69
C LEU A 503 8.74 29.84 4.44
N THR A 504 8.90 29.51 5.72
CA THR A 504 10.05 29.91 6.53
C THR A 504 11.10 28.81 6.54
N LEU A 505 12.33 29.15 6.15
CA LEU A 505 13.49 28.26 6.18
C LEU A 505 14.47 28.73 7.25
N THR A 506 14.68 27.92 8.29
CA THR A 506 15.62 28.23 9.40
C THR A 506 16.93 27.42 9.31
N GLY A 507 16.97 26.38 8.49
CA GLY A 507 18.16 25.57 8.27
C GLY A 507 19.22 26.23 7.36
N ALA A 508 20.46 25.77 7.50
CA ALA A 508 21.57 26.13 6.62
C ALA A 508 21.60 25.18 5.40
N ASN A 509 20.79 25.50 4.39
CA ASN A 509 20.61 24.70 3.18
C ASN A 509 21.82 24.76 2.25
N THR A 510 22.06 23.67 1.52
CA THR A 510 23.29 23.46 0.71
C THR A 510 23.02 23.09 -0.75
N TYR A 511 21.76 22.87 -1.16
CA TYR A 511 21.42 22.58 -2.55
C TYR A 511 21.98 23.63 -3.51
N THR A 512 22.42 23.21 -4.69
CA THR A 512 23.14 24.07 -5.65
C THR A 512 22.26 24.53 -6.80
N GLY A 513 21.08 23.92 -7.00
CA GLY A 513 20.08 24.41 -7.93
C GLY A 513 19.43 25.72 -7.44
N GLY A 514 18.75 26.40 -8.35
CA GLY A 514 18.15 27.71 -8.06
C GLY A 514 16.95 27.65 -7.12
N THR A 515 16.62 28.78 -6.52
CA THR A 515 15.35 28.96 -5.80
C THR A 515 14.43 29.88 -6.59
N ILE A 516 13.22 29.45 -6.92
CA ILE A 516 12.23 30.27 -7.65
C ILE A 516 11.08 30.63 -6.71
N ILE A 517 10.75 31.91 -6.59
CA ILE A 517 9.60 32.40 -5.82
C ILE A 517 8.59 33.00 -6.80
N GLU A 518 7.52 32.26 -7.09
CA GLU A 518 6.42 32.67 -7.99
C GLU A 518 5.15 33.08 -7.26
N GLY A 519 5.08 32.88 -5.95
CA GLY A 519 3.92 33.32 -5.17
C GLY A 519 4.11 33.22 -3.67
N GLY A 520 3.54 34.19 -2.96
CA GLY A 520 3.63 34.28 -1.51
C GLY A 520 5.03 34.61 -1.03
N LYS A 521 5.33 34.29 0.23
CA LYS A 521 6.60 34.65 0.86
C LYS A 521 7.51 33.43 1.04
N LEU A 522 8.81 33.61 0.80
CA LEU A 522 9.86 32.74 1.33
C LEU A 522 10.67 33.57 2.34
N LEU A 523 10.70 33.12 3.59
CA LEU A 523 11.38 33.81 4.69
C LEU A 523 12.69 33.08 5.01
N ALA A 524 13.80 33.73 4.70
CA ALA A 524 15.15 33.25 5.00
C ALA A 524 15.47 33.62 6.45
N ASN A 525 15.37 32.66 7.37
CA ASN A 525 15.49 32.88 8.83
C ASN A 525 16.58 32.04 9.46
N ASN A 526 17.49 31.56 8.64
CA ASN A 526 18.63 30.80 9.08
C ASN A 526 19.57 31.68 9.92
N THR A 527 20.11 31.10 10.99
CA THR A 527 21.11 31.78 11.83
C THR A 527 22.54 31.66 11.29
N THR A 528 22.77 30.69 10.39
CA THR A 528 24.07 30.40 9.77
C THR A 528 23.88 29.90 8.34
N GLY A 529 24.90 30.06 7.49
CA GLY A 529 24.86 29.57 6.11
C GLY A 529 23.84 30.30 5.24
N SER A 530 23.16 29.56 4.37
CA SER A 530 22.14 30.10 3.45
C SER A 530 20.81 29.39 3.65
N ALA A 531 19.71 30.13 3.80
CA ALA A 531 18.37 29.57 3.77
C ALA A 531 17.96 29.05 2.39
N THR A 532 18.52 29.60 1.30
CA THR A 532 18.08 29.28 -0.08
C THR A 532 19.12 28.49 -0.87
N GLY A 533 20.00 27.75 -0.18
CA GLY A 533 21.07 26.99 -0.83
C GLY A 533 22.15 27.90 -1.43
N THR A 534 22.92 27.37 -2.36
CA THR A 534 24.03 28.09 -3.03
C THR A 534 23.74 28.43 -4.49
N GLY A 535 22.59 27.99 -5.02
CA GLY A 535 22.11 28.41 -6.33
C GLY A 535 21.44 29.79 -6.28
N GLY A 536 21.32 30.43 -7.44
CA GLY A 536 20.71 31.76 -7.55
C GLY A 536 19.22 31.77 -7.15
N VAL A 537 18.77 32.88 -6.58
CA VAL A 537 17.37 33.10 -6.21
C VAL A 537 16.69 33.95 -7.28
N THR A 538 15.52 33.53 -7.77
CA THR A 538 14.70 34.29 -8.72
C THR A 538 13.35 34.59 -8.09
N VAL A 539 13.05 35.88 -7.90
CA VAL A 539 11.75 36.35 -7.41
C VAL A 539 10.96 36.87 -8.60
N THR A 540 9.76 36.34 -8.82
CA THR A 540 8.90 36.67 -9.97
C THR A 540 7.57 37.27 -9.49
N GLU A 541 6.62 37.49 -10.41
CA GLU A 541 5.37 38.20 -10.15
C GLU A 541 4.59 37.61 -8.96
N ASN A 542 4.33 38.42 -7.93
CA ASN A 542 3.66 38.06 -6.66
C ASN A 542 4.48 37.21 -5.67
N GLY A 543 5.75 36.93 -5.98
CA GLY A 543 6.70 36.34 -5.05
C GLY A 543 7.36 37.39 -4.15
N THR A 544 7.65 37.03 -2.91
CA THR A 544 8.44 37.85 -1.97
C THR A 544 9.53 37.02 -1.31
N LEU A 545 10.79 37.48 -1.40
CA LEU A 545 11.86 37.03 -0.52
C LEU A 545 11.92 37.96 0.70
N GLY A 546 11.89 37.38 1.90
CA GLY A 546 12.03 38.12 3.15
C GLY A 546 12.79 37.34 4.21
N GLY A 547 12.53 37.67 5.48
CA GLY A 547 13.15 37.06 6.65
C GLY A 547 14.27 37.90 7.27
N THR A 548 14.87 37.37 8.34
CA THR A 548 15.94 38.04 9.10
C THR A 548 17.32 37.36 9.00
N GLY A 549 17.47 36.42 8.08
CA GLY A 549 18.62 35.56 7.91
C GLY A 549 19.43 35.90 6.66
N SER A 550 19.96 34.88 5.99
CA SER A 550 20.85 35.03 4.84
C SER A 550 20.50 34.09 3.69
N SER A 551 20.57 34.60 2.46
CA SER A 551 20.57 33.80 1.22
C SER A 551 21.90 33.97 0.50
N ALA A 552 22.55 32.89 0.13
CA ALA A 552 23.75 32.93 -0.70
C ALA A 552 23.41 33.07 -2.18
N ALA A 553 24.42 33.43 -2.97
CA ALA A 553 24.34 33.69 -4.41
C ALA A 553 23.47 34.90 -4.81
N THR A 554 23.39 35.13 -6.12
CA THR A 554 22.68 36.26 -6.69
C THR A 554 21.17 36.09 -6.55
N THR A 555 20.51 37.11 -5.99
CA THR A 555 19.06 37.26 -5.98
C THR A 555 18.62 38.17 -7.13
N THR A 556 17.92 37.62 -8.11
CA THR A 556 17.33 38.36 -9.23
C THR A 556 15.85 38.61 -8.94
N VAL A 557 15.46 39.88 -8.85
CA VAL A 557 14.10 40.32 -8.60
C VAL A 557 13.51 40.82 -9.92
N ASN A 558 12.67 40.01 -10.53
CA ASN A 558 12.00 40.32 -11.79
C ASN A 558 10.82 41.28 -11.57
N ALA A 559 10.24 41.76 -12.67
CA ALA A 559 9.03 42.58 -12.64
C ALA A 559 7.92 41.90 -11.81
N GLY A 560 7.33 42.64 -10.86
CA GLY A 560 6.31 42.15 -9.93
C GLY A 560 6.82 41.31 -8.76
N GLY A 561 8.13 41.00 -8.71
CA GLY A 561 8.77 40.37 -7.56
C GLY A 561 9.17 41.38 -6.48
N THR A 562 9.21 40.93 -5.23
CA THR A 562 9.52 41.77 -4.07
C THR A 562 10.64 41.20 -3.21
N VAL A 563 11.55 42.05 -2.74
CA VAL A 563 12.40 41.75 -1.57
C VAL A 563 11.92 42.61 -0.41
N ALA A 564 11.61 41.98 0.72
CA ALA A 564 11.07 42.61 1.91
C ALA A 564 11.71 41.97 3.16
N PRO A 565 12.82 42.53 3.69
CA PRO A 565 13.41 42.06 4.94
C PRO A 565 12.35 42.00 6.07
N GLY A 566 12.47 41.03 6.97
CA GLY A 566 11.47 40.78 8.02
C GLY A 566 10.47 39.66 7.71
N GLU A 567 9.68 39.28 8.71
CA GLU A 567 8.90 38.01 8.73
C GLU A 567 7.50 38.15 8.10
N ALA A 568 6.62 38.94 8.72
CA ALA A 568 5.31 39.33 8.22
C ALA A 568 4.66 40.32 9.19
N GLY A 569 3.94 41.32 8.65
CA GLY A 569 3.42 42.40 9.49
C GLY A 569 4.58 43.21 10.10
N PRO A 570 4.40 43.90 11.23
CA PRO A 570 5.35 44.87 11.79
C PRO A 570 6.67 44.29 12.33
N SER A 571 7.07 43.09 11.88
CA SER A 571 8.25 42.38 12.32
C SER A 571 9.45 42.78 11.47
N LEU A 572 10.11 43.86 11.89
CA LEU A 572 11.30 44.39 11.26
C LEU A 572 12.45 43.36 11.19
N GLY A 573 13.28 43.46 10.16
CA GLY A 573 14.32 42.48 9.92
C GLY A 573 15.55 42.98 9.17
N VAL A 574 16.64 42.23 9.33
CA VAL A 574 17.85 42.36 8.50
C VAL A 574 17.96 41.14 7.61
N LEU A 575 17.81 41.31 6.30
CA LEU A 575 18.03 40.25 5.32
C LEU A 575 19.40 40.42 4.68
N THR A 576 20.20 39.35 4.64
CA THR A 576 21.51 39.37 3.97
C THR A 576 21.48 38.55 2.69
N VAL A 577 22.02 39.10 1.60
CA VAL A 577 22.19 38.43 0.31
C VAL A 577 23.62 38.63 -0.21
N ASP A 578 24.12 37.77 -1.09
CA ASP A 578 25.45 37.97 -1.68
C ASP A 578 25.44 39.09 -2.73
N ASP A 579 24.60 38.92 -3.75
CA ASP A 579 24.35 39.93 -4.79
C ASP A 579 22.84 40.08 -4.96
N VAL A 580 22.39 41.28 -5.37
CA VAL A 580 20.99 41.50 -5.74
C VAL A 580 20.88 42.27 -7.05
N VAL A 581 19.95 41.84 -7.90
CA VAL A 581 19.58 42.52 -9.14
C VAL A 581 18.11 42.87 -9.08
N PHE A 582 17.79 44.15 -8.98
CA PHE A 582 16.44 44.67 -9.11
C PHE A 582 16.17 45.05 -10.57
N GLU A 583 15.35 44.27 -11.27
CA GLU A 583 14.95 44.58 -12.64
C GLU A 583 13.84 45.64 -12.69
N THR A 584 13.63 46.25 -13.86
CA THR A 584 12.52 47.20 -14.03
C THR A 584 11.18 46.57 -13.63
N GLY A 585 10.42 47.26 -12.78
CA GLY A 585 9.13 46.80 -12.27
C GLY A 585 9.20 45.87 -11.05
N SER A 586 10.40 45.60 -10.52
CA SER A 586 10.58 44.93 -9.21
C SER A 586 10.31 45.89 -8.04
N THR A 587 10.18 45.34 -6.83
CA THR A 587 9.98 46.11 -5.59
C THR A 587 11.02 45.73 -4.52
N PHE A 588 11.63 46.74 -3.91
CA PHE A 588 12.26 46.62 -2.59
C PHE A 588 11.32 47.27 -1.57
N ALA A 589 10.75 46.47 -0.66
CA ALA A 589 9.88 46.97 0.40
C ALA A 589 10.66 47.06 1.72
N ALA A 590 10.54 48.20 2.40
CA ALA A 590 11.15 48.41 3.71
C ALA A 590 10.17 49.08 4.67
N GLU A 591 10.02 48.49 5.84
CA GLU A 591 9.21 49.00 6.95
C GLU A 591 10.05 49.90 7.87
N LEU A 592 9.42 50.96 8.40
CA LEU A 592 10.02 51.91 9.34
C LEU A 592 9.16 52.01 10.61
N ALA A 593 9.75 51.82 11.79
CA ALA A 593 9.06 51.79 13.08
C ALA A 593 9.63 52.75 14.15
N GLY A 594 10.83 53.32 13.95
CA GLY A 594 11.44 54.17 14.97
C GLY A 594 12.46 55.14 14.40
N ALA A 595 12.69 56.26 15.10
CA ALA A 595 13.72 57.25 14.72
C ALA A 595 15.14 56.83 15.13
N GLY A 596 15.31 55.60 15.63
CA GLY A 596 16.40 55.18 16.52
C GLY A 596 17.64 54.58 15.86
N GLY A 597 17.71 54.50 14.53
CA GLY A 597 18.93 54.12 13.82
C GLY A 597 19.44 52.69 14.03
N VAL A 598 18.69 51.82 14.72
CA VAL A 598 19.05 50.40 14.92
C VAL A 598 18.44 49.54 13.81
N GLU A 599 19.30 48.97 12.97
CA GLU A 599 18.92 48.04 11.90
C GLU A 599 18.10 46.84 12.43
N GLY A 600 17.05 46.45 11.69
CA GLY A 600 16.16 45.34 12.04
C GLY A 600 15.28 45.58 13.28
N THR A 601 15.37 46.75 13.91
CA THR A 601 14.55 47.12 15.09
C THR A 601 13.81 48.45 14.90
N ASP A 602 14.43 49.43 14.25
CA ASP A 602 13.79 50.70 13.89
C ASP A 602 13.37 50.75 12.43
N PHE A 603 14.00 49.95 11.58
CA PHE A 603 13.72 49.85 10.15
C PHE A 603 14.23 48.53 9.58
N ASP A 604 13.66 48.13 8.45
CA ASP A 604 14.16 47.00 7.65
C ASP A 604 15.46 47.34 6.93
N GLN A 605 16.40 46.40 6.95
CA GLN A 605 17.66 46.52 6.25
C GLN A 605 17.91 45.34 5.31
N LEU A 606 18.27 45.65 4.07
CA LEU A 606 18.85 44.69 3.13
C LEU A 606 20.37 44.88 3.13
N ILE A 607 21.11 43.84 3.48
CA ILE A 607 22.57 43.76 3.37
C ILE A 607 22.92 42.96 2.13
N VAL A 608 23.77 43.51 1.27
CA VAL A 608 24.28 42.91 0.05
C VAL A 608 25.80 42.82 0.17
N ASN A 609 26.34 41.62 0.33
CA ASN A 609 27.77 41.44 0.61
C ASN A 609 28.66 41.99 -0.53
N ASN A 610 28.20 41.84 -1.77
CA ASN A 610 28.90 42.20 -2.99
C ASN A 610 28.18 43.35 -3.71
N THR A 611 27.50 43.08 -4.83
CA THR A 611 26.91 44.10 -5.70
C THR A 611 25.39 44.16 -5.57
N ALA A 612 24.87 45.36 -5.33
CA ALA A 612 23.47 45.70 -5.54
C ALA A 612 23.33 46.44 -6.87
N MET A 613 22.76 45.76 -7.88
CA MET A 613 22.45 46.34 -9.19
C MET A 613 20.97 46.69 -9.29
N ILE A 614 20.65 47.97 -9.45
CA ILE A 614 19.29 48.48 -9.53
C ILE A 614 19.02 49.01 -10.93
N ASN A 615 18.42 48.18 -11.79
CA ASN A 615 18.09 48.52 -13.18
C ASN A 615 16.78 49.32 -13.31
N GLY A 616 16.07 49.55 -12.20
CA GLY A 616 14.80 50.28 -12.14
C GLY A 616 13.96 49.79 -10.97
N GLY A 617 12.62 49.92 -11.08
CA GLY A 617 11.69 49.38 -10.08
C GLY A 617 11.30 50.38 -8.98
N MET A 618 10.68 49.87 -7.92
CA MET A 618 10.08 50.64 -6.83
C MET A 618 10.82 50.37 -5.51
N LEU A 619 11.15 51.43 -4.79
CA LEU A 619 11.37 51.38 -3.35
C LEU A 619 10.04 51.70 -2.66
N ASP A 620 9.42 50.71 -2.03
CA ASP A 620 8.16 50.85 -1.30
C ASP A 620 8.45 50.99 0.19
N LEU A 621 7.91 52.03 0.81
CA LEU A 621 8.13 52.35 2.21
C LEU A 621 6.82 52.31 2.97
N SER A 622 6.80 51.61 4.10
CA SER A 622 5.64 51.55 4.97
C SER A 622 5.99 51.88 6.44
N TYR A 623 4.98 52.29 7.21
CA TYR A 623 5.14 52.56 8.64
C TYR A 623 4.51 51.46 9.48
N VAL A 624 5.25 51.11 10.53
CA VAL A 624 4.85 50.16 11.56
C VAL A 624 4.42 50.93 12.81
N ASP A 625 3.43 50.40 13.54
CA ASP A 625 2.99 50.90 14.86
C ASP A 625 2.67 52.40 14.93
N ALA A 626 2.10 52.95 13.85
CA ALA A 626 1.79 54.37 13.71
C ALA A 626 3.00 55.31 13.82
N PHE A 627 4.21 54.80 13.57
CA PHE A 627 5.40 55.61 13.43
C PHE A 627 5.22 56.68 12.34
N THR A 628 5.76 57.87 12.59
CA THR A 628 5.84 58.95 11.62
C THR A 628 7.24 59.52 11.66
N ALA A 629 7.96 59.44 10.55
CA ALA A 629 9.30 60.00 10.47
C ALA A 629 9.26 61.53 10.63
N ALA A 630 10.29 62.10 11.25
CA ALA A 630 10.49 63.54 11.38
C ALA A 630 11.59 64.01 10.40
N PRO A 631 11.54 65.27 9.93
CA PRO A 631 12.67 65.85 9.21
C PRO A 631 13.97 65.76 10.03
N GLY A 632 15.01 65.18 9.44
CA GLY A 632 16.28 64.85 10.09
C GLY A 632 16.47 63.36 10.34
N ASP A 633 15.42 62.56 10.32
CA ASP A 633 15.53 61.10 10.44
C ASP A 633 16.27 60.52 9.24
N SER A 634 17.08 59.50 9.50
CA SER A 634 17.91 58.85 8.48
C SER A 634 17.93 57.34 8.69
N PHE A 635 17.73 56.59 7.61
CA PHE A 635 17.59 55.14 7.61
C PHE A 635 18.54 54.53 6.58
N LEU A 636 19.44 53.65 7.02
CA LEU A 636 20.36 52.93 6.13
C LEU A 636 19.71 51.61 5.70
N ILE A 637 18.73 51.70 4.81
CA ILE A 637 17.88 50.57 4.42
C ILE A 637 18.57 49.58 3.46
N LEU A 638 19.61 50.03 2.73
CA LEU A 638 20.38 49.19 1.82
C LEU A 638 21.87 49.38 2.07
N VAL A 639 22.56 48.28 2.40
CA VAL A 639 24.01 48.23 2.52
C VAL A 639 24.54 47.35 1.39
N ALA A 640 25.49 47.85 0.60
CA ALA A 640 26.12 47.08 -0.48
C ALA A 640 27.61 47.36 -0.54
N GLY A 641 28.40 46.36 -0.96
CA GLY A 641 29.80 46.56 -1.31
C GLY A 641 29.93 47.54 -2.48
N ASP A 642 29.20 47.25 -3.56
CA ASP A 642 29.00 48.13 -4.71
C ASP A 642 27.51 48.40 -4.92
N LEU A 643 27.11 49.68 -4.94
CA LEU A 643 25.74 50.11 -5.24
C LEU A 643 25.69 50.74 -6.63
N LEU A 644 25.05 50.06 -7.57
CA LEU A 644 24.96 50.43 -8.98
C LEU A 644 23.51 50.70 -9.38
N GLY A 645 23.29 51.71 -10.23
CA GLY A 645 21.96 52.03 -10.77
C GLY A 645 21.05 52.79 -9.79
N ALA A 646 19.73 52.73 -10.00
CA ALA A 646 18.74 53.39 -9.14
C ALA A 646 17.30 52.92 -9.38
N PHE A 647 16.47 53.02 -8.35
CA PHE A 647 15.02 52.83 -8.46
C PHE A 647 14.36 53.92 -9.33
N ASP A 648 13.34 53.53 -10.09
CA ASP A 648 12.53 54.43 -10.93
C ASP A 648 11.56 55.25 -10.07
N LEU A 649 11.00 54.60 -9.05
CA LEU A 649 9.98 55.17 -8.17
C LEU A 649 10.35 54.90 -6.70
N ILE A 650 10.00 55.86 -5.85
CA ILE A 650 9.98 55.68 -4.40
C ILE A 650 8.55 55.98 -3.97
N ASP A 651 7.85 54.98 -3.43
CA ASP A 651 6.53 55.14 -2.85
C ASP A 651 6.65 55.42 -1.35
N PHE A 652 5.81 56.33 -0.86
CA PHE A 652 5.87 56.81 0.52
C PHE A 652 4.52 56.61 1.22
N PRO A 653 4.52 56.39 2.54
CA PRO A 653 3.29 56.34 3.32
C PRO A 653 2.46 57.63 3.14
N VAL A 654 1.15 57.47 2.93
CA VAL A 654 0.22 58.59 2.72
C VAL A 654 0.12 59.52 3.94
N GLY A 655 -0.10 60.83 3.70
CA GLY A 655 -0.45 61.80 4.74
C GLY A 655 0.64 62.79 5.19
N GLN A 656 1.77 62.86 4.49
CA GLN A 656 2.97 63.55 5.01
C GLN A 656 3.25 64.93 4.39
N GLN A 657 3.90 65.81 5.19
CA GLN A 657 4.28 67.19 4.84
C GLN A 657 5.80 67.38 4.69
N TRP A 658 6.53 66.34 4.31
CA TRP A 658 7.99 66.33 4.18
C TRP A 658 8.42 65.48 2.97
N PHE A 659 9.65 65.67 2.50
CA PHE A 659 10.24 64.87 1.41
C PHE A 659 11.24 63.88 1.98
N ALA A 660 11.60 62.82 1.27
CA ALA A 660 12.81 62.06 1.57
C ALA A 660 13.70 61.96 0.35
N THR A 661 15.01 61.92 0.58
CA THR A 661 16.03 61.74 -0.46
C THR A 661 16.71 60.40 -0.23
N TYR A 662 16.73 59.55 -1.26
CA TYR A 662 17.52 58.32 -1.26
C TYR A 662 18.89 58.57 -1.89
N ASN A 663 19.96 58.36 -1.12
CA ASN A 663 21.33 58.51 -1.59
C ASN A 663 21.78 57.24 -2.31
N ARG A 664 21.83 57.32 -3.64
CA ARG A 664 22.18 56.23 -4.56
C ARG A 664 23.64 55.77 -4.46
N GLN A 665 24.50 56.46 -3.71
CA GLN A 665 25.90 56.05 -3.52
C GLN A 665 26.14 55.28 -2.23
N VAL A 666 25.26 55.44 -1.23
CA VAL A 666 25.45 54.86 0.12
C VAL A 666 24.16 54.24 0.70
N GLY A 667 23.11 54.09 -0.10
CA GLY A 667 21.86 53.40 0.27
C GLY A 667 21.05 54.04 1.41
N THR A 668 21.34 55.29 1.77
CA THR A 668 20.70 55.98 2.91
C THR A 668 19.47 56.77 2.48
N LEU A 669 18.36 56.60 3.19
CA LEU A 669 17.15 57.43 3.10
C LEU A 669 17.21 58.55 4.16
N THR A 670 17.04 59.81 3.76
CA THR A 670 17.01 60.95 4.70
C THR A 670 15.73 61.76 4.54
N VAL A 671 15.03 62.04 5.64
CA VAL A 671 13.78 62.82 5.66
C VAL A 671 14.10 64.32 5.80
N GLY A 672 13.48 65.15 4.97
CA GLY A 672 13.70 66.59 4.89
C GLY A 672 12.40 67.41 4.85
N VAL A 673 12.50 68.71 5.15
CA VAL A 673 11.37 69.65 5.20
C VAL A 673 10.95 70.10 3.80
N VAL A 674 9.65 70.09 3.44
CA VAL A 674 9.20 70.62 2.13
C VAL A 674 9.79 72.02 1.89
N PRO A 675 10.53 72.26 0.80
CA PRO A 675 10.98 73.61 0.50
C PRO A 675 9.75 74.46 0.20
N GLU A 676 9.54 75.53 0.98
CA GLU A 676 8.52 76.53 0.66
C GLU A 676 8.71 76.99 -0.80
N PRO A 677 7.62 77.22 -1.57
CA PRO A 677 7.77 77.76 -2.91
C PRO A 677 8.42 79.14 -2.80
N ALA A 678 9.69 79.22 -3.21
CA ALA A 678 10.43 80.47 -3.22
C ALA A 678 9.63 81.52 -4.00
N SER A 679 9.23 82.57 -3.30
CA SER A 679 8.68 83.77 -3.93
C SER A 679 9.79 84.45 -4.72
N GLY A 680 9.88 84.15 -6.02
CA GLY A 680 10.49 85.02 -7.02
C GLY A 680 11.98 84.82 -7.34
N LEU A 681 12.24 84.91 -8.65
CA LEU A 681 13.50 85.15 -9.37
C LEU A 681 14.40 83.95 -9.73
N LEU A 682 14.34 83.58 -11.01
CA LEU A 682 15.39 82.88 -11.77
C LEU A 682 16.76 83.55 -11.57
N LEU A 683 17.77 82.76 -11.19
CA LEU A 683 19.15 82.96 -11.63
C LEU A 683 19.88 81.62 -11.63
N ALA A 684 20.24 81.17 -12.83
CA ALA A 684 21.06 80.00 -13.06
C ALA A 684 22.51 80.28 -12.61
N LEU A 685 23.04 79.47 -11.70
CA LEU A 685 24.48 79.23 -11.57
C LEU A 685 24.69 77.82 -10.99
N GLY A 686 25.44 77.00 -11.74
CA GLY A 686 25.60 75.58 -11.49
C GLY A 686 26.46 75.25 -10.28
N LEU A 687 26.02 74.23 -9.54
CA LEU A 687 26.86 73.22 -8.90
C LEU A 687 26.07 71.92 -8.94
N VAL A 688 26.56 70.95 -9.72
CA VAL A 688 26.02 69.60 -9.79
C VAL A 688 26.52 68.86 -8.55
N THR A 689 25.65 68.66 -7.56
CA THR A 689 25.75 67.52 -6.65
C THR A 689 24.60 66.58 -7.01
N ALA A 690 24.94 65.31 -7.25
CA ALA A 690 24.02 64.29 -7.73
C ALA A 690 22.94 63.96 -6.68
N SER A 691 21.87 64.75 -6.69
CA SER A 691 20.62 64.47 -5.97
C SER A 691 19.50 64.62 -6.99
N SER A 692 18.88 63.50 -7.36
CA SER A 692 17.73 63.50 -8.27
C SER A 692 16.48 63.89 -7.47
N TRP A 693 15.87 65.02 -7.81
CA TRP A 693 14.62 65.47 -7.19
C TRP A 693 13.44 64.79 -7.89
N CYS A 694 12.70 63.94 -7.19
CA CYS A 694 11.43 63.42 -7.70
C CYS A 694 10.28 64.04 -6.87
N ARG A 695 9.48 64.90 -7.50
CA ARG A 695 8.17 65.34 -6.97
C ARG A 695 7.10 64.52 -7.66
N CYS A 696 6.30 63.76 -6.93
CA CYS A 696 4.98 63.35 -7.41
C CYS A 696 3.96 63.30 -6.26
N SER A 697 2.94 64.14 -6.40
CA SER A 697 1.73 64.16 -5.59
C SER A 697 0.76 63.10 -6.11
N ARG A 698 0.32 62.17 -5.27
CA ARG A 698 -0.96 61.48 -5.46
C ARG A 698 -2.04 62.41 -4.88
N PRO A 699 -2.95 63.01 -5.68
CA PRO A 699 -4.13 63.62 -5.10
C PRO A 699 -5.04 62.50 -4.61
N ALA A 700 -5.51 62.61 -3.36
CA ALA A 700 -6.45 61.69 -2.76
C ALA A 700 -7.66 61.44 -3.68
N ARG A 701 -8.03 60.18 -3.86
CA ARG A 701 -9.39 59.76 -4.22
C ARG A 701 -9.79 58.59 -3.36
#